data_AF-A0A284R8C4-F1
#
_entry.id   AF-A0A284R8C4-F1
#
_cell.length_a   1.000
_cell.length_b   1.000
_cell.length_c   1.000
_cell.angle_alpha   90.00
_cell.angle_beta   90.00
_cell.angle_gamma   90.00
#
_symmetry.space_group_name_H-M   'P 1'
#
loop_
_entity.id
_entity.type
_entity.pdbx_description
1 polymer ?
#
loop_
_entity_poly.entity_id
_entity_poly.type
_entity_poly.pdbx_seq_one_letter_code
_entity_poly.pdbx_strand_id
1 'polypeptide(L)'
;MVVSALSPFWPYAIALFVWAVVKVIRIGHRESGLPPGPPTVPVLGNLNIFPTENVHYKFTQWARVYGGIYSLKVGPSTLIIITSPIVVKELMDGRSASTSDRPPHYMGTLITGGSSIVLAGNSKVWRALRKATHRMLATQPSLEHLVIQKTEAAQLMYDILRSPEDFFTHIRRYSNSVMLSVLYGKRCPRYESPEAKAFYTVNHLWNHALEPGAHPPLDLLPFLRYLPGSWKDLCKQVRTLQRQLYFGLLDDCQTRLQHGQETGCFIESVLQNQKFFGMDRELTGYLGGALIEGGSDTTSSFLHSFILALTAFPEVQRKAQEEIDRLLGDQRIPTLDDFASLPYIQAVIKETHRFRPVAPLAIPHAMTTTETYHGYTIPKGATVFVNTCEGGMFHDPDAFENPEVFDPGRFLISEHGTKSGVDDRCYRSTLAFGSGRRICPGINFANNSLALNVMNLIWSFQFSPSLDATTGTPLPVDIFAYSKGITTAPYPFQCQITPRSDSKAKLIKAAFLDATDIFARFESTSDLSLASLFNVKGKTVLVTGGGSGIGKMIAAGFAQNGAKVYIAARKESQLKEAVADLQRTASEKVSYIVGNVATKAGCDAIIAEFKKHESKLHVLVNNSGITWGGPYDNFPEEKGWDNVFNVNVKSIFYMTAGLTELLAKDSDAYDPGRVINISSTASVEPESEHSLSSPGNGTWSYQPSKAAGDEPPDLIVSRKTGSPSCHVRLALIPGDPLLTLKLSDISRRLFPSKMTAFGFKTTGEKAFIASQPTGRYGMPQDMAGLALFLASPGSSHITGTHTLLDGGSSLKAGTGGKHSRTDRWITGQDSDNRRTERASLKPLQ
;
A
#
# COMPACT_ATOMS: atom_id res chain seq x y z
N MET A 1 87.71 -23.77 13.33
CA MET A 1 87.30 -22.96 14.50
C MET A 1 86.66 -21.67 14.00
N VAL A 2 85.35 -21.62 13.79
CA VAL A 2 84.55 -20.39 13.90
C VAL A 2 83.16 -20.83 14.34
N VAL A 3 82.94 -20.92 15.65
CA VAL A 3 81.60 -21.05 16.21
C VAL A 3 81.44 -19.95 17.26
N SER A 4 80.21 -19.44 17.32
CA SER A 4 79.61 -18.64 18.37
C SER A 4 79.99 -17.16 18.46
N ALA A 5 79.25 -16.36 17.70
CA ALA A 5 78.68 -15.11 18.21
C ALA A 5 77.21 -15.04 17.77
N LEU A 6 76.39 -16.00 18.21
CA LEU A 6 74.94 -15.83 18.17
C LEU A 6 74.57 -14.82 19.26
N SER A 7 73.94 -13.72 18.86
CA SER A 7 73.64 -12.61 19.77
C SER A 7 72.78 -13.07 20.97
N PRO A 8 72.97 -12.49 22.16
CA PRO A 8 72.25 -12.89 23.38
C PRO A 8 70.73 -12.62 23.34
N PHE A 9 70.20 -12.07 22.23
CA PHE A 9 68.79 -11.72 22.07
C PHE A 9 67.94 -12.82 21.40
N TRP A 10 68.57 -13.78 20.72
CA TRP A 10 67.86 -14.87 20.04
C TRP A 10 66.97 -15.74 20.94
N PRO A 11 67.40 -16.17 22.16
CA PRO A 11 66.53 -16.95 23.04
C PRO A 11 65.33 -16.15 23.55
N TYR A 12 65.47 -14.82 23.76
CA TYR A 12 64.35 -13.95 24.12
C TYR A 12 63.38 -13.74 22.96
N ALA A 13 63.89 -13.59 21.73
CA ALA A 13 63.06 -13.50 20.53
C ALA A 13 62.29 -14.80 20.26
N ILE A 14 62.93 -15.97 20.44
CA ILE A 14 62.27 -17.27 20.35
C ILE A 14 61.23 -17.43 21.46
N ALA A 15 61.57 -17.09 22.71
CA ALA A 15 60.61 -17.17 23.82
C ALA A 15 59.40 -16.25 23.60
N LEU A 16 59.61 -15.04 23.09
CA LEU A 16 58.54 -14.10 22.73
C LEU A 16 57.70 -14.62 21.55
N PHE A 17 58.33 -15.20 20.53
CA PHE A 17 57.63 -15.82 19.40
C PHE A 17 56.80 -17.03 19.84
N VAL A 18 57.37 -17.93 20.65
CA VAL A 18 56.66 -19.10 21.21
C VAL A 18 55.52 -18.62 22.12
N TRP A 19 55.75 -17.63 22.98
CA TRP A 19 54.70 -17.05 23.81
C TRP A 19 53.57 -16.43 22.96
N ALA A 20 53.91 -15.70 21.89
CA ALA A 20 52.95 -15.13 20.96
C ALA A 20 52.15 -16.22 20.22
N VAL A 21 52.81 -17.27 19.72
CA VAL A 21 52.17 -18.42 19.07
C VAL A 21 51.25 -19.15 20.04
N VAL A 22 51.68 -19.41 21.28
CA VAL A 22 50.85 -20.03 22.32
C VAL A 22 49.65 -19.15 22.66
N LYS A 23 49.84 -17.83 22.78
CA LYS A 23 48.74 -16.88 23.00
C LYS A 23 47.74 -16.89 21.85
N VAL A 24 48.21 -16.92 20.60
CA VAL A 24 47.36 -16.96 19.40
C VAL A 24 46.58 -18.27 19.32
N ILE A 25 47.24 -19.41 19.52
CA ILE A 25 46.61 -20.75 19.52
C ILE A 25 45.51 -20.84 20.59
N ARG A 26 45.71 -20.21 21.75
CA ARG A 26 44.75 -20.19 22.87
C ARG A 26 43.56 -19.25 22.68
N ILE A 27 43.53 -18.39 21.65
CA ILE A 27 42.40 -17.46 21.42
C ILE A 27 41.06 -18.20 21.32
N GLY A 28 41.04 -19.30 20.55
CA GLY A 28 39.84 -20.12 20.33
C GLY A 28 39.59 -21.18 21.41
N HIS A 29 40.41 -21.26 22.46
CA HIS A 29 40.31 -22.29 23.48
C HIS A 29 39.18 -21.98 24.47
N ARG A 30 38.41 -23.00 24.86
CA ARG A 30 37.40 -22.87 25.92
C ARG A 30 38.09 -22.76 27.28
N GLU A 31 37.88 -21.65 27.96
CA GLU A 31 38.38 -21.42 29.33
C GLU A 31 37.83 -22.45 30.33
N SER A 32 38.64 -22.77 31.34
CA SER A 32 38.22 -23.63 32.45
C SER A 32 37.07 -22.99 33.23
N GLY A 33 35.97 -23.70 33.40
CA GLY A 33 34.78 -23.24 34.13
C GLY A 33 33.65 -22.74 33.24
N LEU A 34 33.83 -22.62 31.92
CA LEU A 34 32.70 -22.38 31.02
C LEU A 34 31.75 -23.59 30.98
N PRO A 35 30.46 -23.38 30.64
CA PRO A 35 29.55 -24.49 30.35
C PRO A 35 30.13 -25.45 29.30
N PRO A 36 29.72 -26.74 29.30
CA PRO A 36 30.20 -27.74 28.36
C PRO A 36 29.88 -27.34 26.91
N GLY A 37 30.40 -28.06 25.93
CA GLY A 37 30.07 -27.82 24.52
C GLY A 37 31.03 -28.52 23.55
N PRO A 38 30.84 -28.32 22.24
CA PRO A 38 31.66 -28.92 21.19
C PRO A 38 33.17 -28.67 21.35
N PRO A 39 34.03 -29.62 20.98
CA PRO A 39 35.48 -29.44 20.97
C PRO A 39 35.92 -28.25 20.13
N THR A 40 36.87 -27.47 20.63
CA THR A 40 37.38 -26.26 19.98
C THR A 40 38.65 -26.53 19.17
N VAL A 41 38.74 -25.99 17.96
CA VAL A 41 39.96 -25.97 17.14
C VAL A 41 40.81 -24.75 17.52
N PRO A 42 42.16 -24.86 17.56
CA PRO A 42 43.06 -23.72 17.74
C PRO A 42 42.68 -22.49 16.90
N VAL A 43 42.78 -21.30 17.49
CA VAL A 43 42.46 -19.99 16.87
C VAL A 43 40.98 -19.78 16.53
N LEU A 44 40.35 -20.68 15.76
CA LEU A 44 38.98 -20.53 15.26
C LEU A 44 37.90 -20.89 16.30
N GLY A 45 38.23 -21.72 17.28
CA GLY A 45 37.28 -22.29 18.22
C GLY A 45 36.31 -23.25 17.52
N ASN A 46 35.03 -22.91 17.53
CA ASN A 46 33.91 -23.62 16.93
C ASN A 46 33.40 -22.94 15.64
N LEU A 47 34.11 -21.93 15.11
CA LEU A 47 33.68 -21.23 13.88
C LEU A 47 33.53 -22.19 12.68
N ASN A 48 34.38 -23.22 12.61
CA ASN A 48 34.36 -24.24 11.55
C ASN A 48 33.11 -25.13 11.56
N ILE A 49 32.42 -25.24 12.70
CA ILE A 49 31.19 -26.03 12.87
C ILE A 49 29.96 -25.16 13.07
N PHE A 50 30.12 -23.82 13.05
CA PHE A 50 29.03 -22.90 13.24
C PHE A 50 28.15 -22.88 11.98
N PRO A 51 26.84 -23.17 12.10
CA PRO A 51 25.96 -23.23 10.95
C PRO A 51 25.75 -21.83 10.34
N THR A 52 25.71 -21.76 9.01
CA THR A 52 25.41 -20.52 8.27
C THR A 52 23.91 -20.33 8.03
N GLU A 53 23.11 -21.38 8.17
CA GLU A 53 21.66 -21.35 7.97
C GLU A 53 20.97 -22.14 9.08
N ASN A 54 19.71 -21.82 9.39
CA ASN A 54 18.87 -22.63 10.27
C ASN A 54 19.54 -22.95 11.63
N VAL A 55 20.23 -21.94 12.18
CA VAL A 55 21.12 -22.05 13.35
C VAL A 55 20.43 -22.71 14.56
N HIS A 56 19.15 -22.44 14.76
CA HIS A 56 18.35 -22.98 15.86
C HIS A 56 18.28 -24.52 15.85
N TYR A 57 18.16 -25.16 14.69
CA TYR A 57 18.15 -26.62 14.60
C TYR A 57 19.47 -27.24 15.06
N LYS A 58 20.61 -26.62 14.71
CA LYS A 58 21.92 -27.12 15.14
C LYS A 58 22.14 -26.92 16.63
N PHE A 59 21.68 -25.79 17.17
CA PHE A 59 21.76 -25.52 18.60
C PHE A 59 20.96 -26.55 19.40
N THR A 60 19.76 -26.87 18.92
CA THR A 60 18.94 -27.96 19.42
C THR A 60 19.67 -29.32 19.41
N GLN A 61 20.34 -29.69 18.32
CA GLN A 61 21.11 -30.94 18.27
C GLN A 61 22.20 -30.98 19.34
N TRP A 62 22.88 -29.86 19.58
CA TRP A 62 23.90 -29.76 20.62
C TRP A 62 23.32 -29.74 22.03
N ALA A 63 22.13 -29.17 22.23
CA ALA A 63 21.44 -29.20 23.52
C ALA A 63 21.16 -30.64 23.99
N ARG A 64 20.83 -31.56 23.07
CA ARG A 64 20.66 -32.99 23.38
C ARG A 64 21.95 -33.67 23.85
N VAL A 65 23.12 -33.15 23.48
CA VAL A 65 24.43 -33.72 23.83
C VAL A 65 25.01 -33.06 25.09
N TYR A 66 24.88 -31.74 25.22
CA TYR A 66 25.54 -30.95 26.27
C TYR A 66 24.61 -30.46 27.37
N GLY A 67 23.29 -30.66 27.23
CA GLY A 67 22.27 -30.27 28.21
C GLY A 67 21.70 -28.86 28.00
N GLY A 68 20.98 -28.38 29.02
CA GLY A 68 20.17 -27.16 28.99
C GLY A 68 20.94 -25.83 28.96
N ILE A 69 22.27 -25.86 29.17
CA ILE A 69 23.18 -24.72 29.05
C ILE A 69 24.54 -25.20 28.54
N TYR A 70 25.03 -24.60 27.45
CA TYR A 70 26.32 -24.97 26.86
C TYR A 70 26.98 -23.76 26.18
N SER A 71 28.28 -23.88 25.87
CA SER A 71 29.09 -22.78 25.32
C SER A 71 29.73 -23.11 23.97
N LEU A 72 29.82 -22.10 23.11
CA LEU A 72 30.60 -22.11 21.88
C LEU A 72 31.66 -21.02 21.96
N LYS A 73 32.86 -21.31 21.47
CA LYS A 73 33.92 -20.33 21.23
C LYS A 73 33.95 -19.99 19.76
N VAL A 74 33.89 -18.71 19.40
CA VAL A 74 33.97 -18.28 17.99
C VAL A 74 35.05 -17.21 17.91
N GLY A 75 36.26 -17.64 17.51
CA GLY A 75 37.46 -16.83 17.69
C GLY A 75 37.64 -16.44 19.18
N PRO A 76 37.83 -15.15 19.51
CA PRO A 76 37.93 -14.70 20.90
C PRO A 76 36.58 -14.64 21.64
N SER A 77 35.45 -14.70 20.92
CA SER A 77 34.11 -14.49 21.47
C SER A 77 33.56 -15.75 22.14
N THR A 78 32.89 -15.57 23.28
CA THR A 78 32.18 -16.64 24.00
C THR A 78 30.68 -16.51 23.77
N LEU A 79 30.05 -17.56 23.25
CA LEU A 79 28.61 -17.67 23.07
C LEU A 79 28.07 -18.68 24.07
N ILE A 80 27.00 -18.34 24.78
CA ILE A 80 26.27 -19.22 25.69
C ILE A 80 24.89 -19.46 25.10
N ILE A 81 24.49 -20.72 25.00
CA ILE A 81 23.17 -21.10 24.50
C ILE A 81 22.38 -21.68 25.67
N ILE A 82 21.18 -21.16 25.85
CA ILE A 82 20.23 -21.58 26.88
C ILE A 82 19.03 -22.22 26.19
N THR A 83 18.73 -23.46 26.57
CA THR A 83 17.58 -24.25 26.08
C THR A 83 16.67 -24.74 27.20
N SER A 84 16.98 -24.43 28.46
CA SER A 84 16.18 -24.85 29.62
C SER A 84 15.34 -23.69 30.18
N PRO A 85 14.02 -23.90 30.43
CA PRO A 85 13.17 -22.91 31.08
C PRO A 85 13.67 -22.48 32.46
N ILE A 86 14.27 -23.41 33.21
CA ILE A 86 14.83 -23.17 34.54
C ILE A 86 15.96 -22.15 34.45
N VAL A 87 16.88 -22.37 33.52
CA VAL A 87 18.01 -21.47 33.29
C VAL A 87 17.53 -20.10 32.83
N VAL A 88 16.52 -20.02 31.96
CA VAL A 88 15.91 -18.73 31.58
C VAL A 88 15.36 -18.00 32.81
N LYS A 89 14.57 -18.68 33.64
CA LYS A 89 13.98 -18.09 34.85
C LYS A 89 15.05 -17.61 35.84
N GLU A 90 16.04 -18.44 36.13
CA GLU A 90 17.07 -18.14 37.13
C GLU A 90 18.07 -17.09 36.64
N LEU A 91 18.55 -17.22 35.41
CA LEU A 91 19.61 -16.36 34.86
C LEU A 91 19.05 -15.14 34.12
N MET A 92 18.12 -15.33 33.19
CA MET A 92 17.63 -14.22 32.35
C MET A 92 16.68 -13.30 33.11
N ASP A 93 15.80 -13.84 33.96
CA ASP A 93 14.88 -13.03 34.76
C ASP A 93 15.45 -12.68 36.13
N GLY A 94 15.87 -13.71 36.88
CA GLY A 94 16.44 -13.56 38.22
C GLY A 94 17.67 -12.64 38.24
N ARG A 95 18.51 -12.70 37.20
CA ARG A 95 19.69 -11.84 37.02
C ARG A 95 19.58 -10.91 35.82
N SER A 96 18.38 -10.41 35.56
CA SER A 96 18.09 -9.54 34.40
C SER A 96 18.94 -8.26 34.30
N ALA A 97 19.58 -7.81 35.39
CA ALA A 97 20.53 -6.71 35.33
C ALA A 97 21.80 -7.09 34.56
N SER A 98 22.37 -8.27 34.83
CA SER A 98 23.60 -8.74 34.20
C SER A 98 23.40 -9.22 32.77
N THR A 99 22.19 -9.67 32.42
CA THR A 99 21.84 -10.18 31.07
C THR A 99 21.17 -9.14 30.16
N SER A 100 21.08 -7.86 30.55
CA SER A 100 20.30 -6.84 29.82
C SER A 100 21.01 -6.16 28.64
N ASP A 101 22.27 -6.48 28.35
CA ASP A 101 23.01 -5.82 27.26
C ASP A 101 22.76 -6.48 25.89
N ARG A 102 23.30 -5.88 24.83
CA ARG A 102 23.29 -6.46 23.48
C ARG A 102 24.72 -6.67 22.97
N PRO A 103 24.99 -7.76 22.23
CA PRO A 103 26.28 -7.91 21.58
C PRO A 103 26.48 -6.79 20.53
N PRO A 104 27.72 -6.33 20.32
CA PRO A 104 28.01 -5.37 19.26
C PRO A 104 27.55 -5.90 17.89
N HIS A 105 26.86 -5.06 17.12
CA HIS A 105 26.43 -5.37 15.76
C HIS A 105 26.81 -4.23 14.82
N TYR A 106 27.91 -4.41 14.07
CA TYR A 106 28.55 -3.31 13.36
C TYR A 106 27.68 -2.73 12.24
N MET A 107 27.11 -3.58 11.37
CA MET A 107 26.24 -3.13 10.27
C MET A 107 24.98 -2.42 10.78
N GLY A 108 24.34 -3.00 11.80
CA GLY A 108 23.17 -2.40 12.45
C GLY A 108 23.48 -1.03 13.08
N THR A 109 24.68 -0.86 13.63
CA THR A 109 25.16 0.43 14.16
C THR A 109 25.41 1.45 13.04
N LEU A 110 26.01 1.02 11.93
CA LEU A 110 26.26 1.88 10.77
C LEU A 110 24.96 2.39 10.14
N ILE A 111 23.96 1.51 10.06
CA ILE A 111 22.64 1.82 9.50
C ILE A 111 21.88 2.78 10.42
N THR A 112 21.74 2.44 11.71
CA THR A 112 20.86 3.17 12.64
C THR A 112 21.54 4.30 13.42
N GLY A 113 22.87 4.44 13.31
CA GLY A 113 23.64 5.36 14.16
C GLY A 113 23.68 4.98 15.64
N GLY A 114 23.32 3.74 15.99
CA GLY A 114 23.23 3.28 17.38
C GLY A 114 21.87 3.56 18.05
N SER A 115 20.88 4.05 17.30
CA SER A 115 19.56 4.45 17.79
C SER A 115 18.49 3.34 17.71
N SER A 116 18.88 2.09 17.47
CA SER A 116 17.94 0.95 17.43
C SER A 116 17.56 0.49 18.84
N ILE A 117 16.27 0.49 19.20
CA ILE A 117 15.80 -0.05 20.49
C ILE A 117 16.06 -1.57 20.63
N VAL A 118 16.12 -2.29 19.51
CA VAL A 118 16.31 -3.75 19.47
C VAL A 118 17.78 -4.11 19.68
N LEU A 119 18.69 -3.42 18.96
CA LEU A 119 20.12 -3.74 18.91
C LEU A 119 20.97 -2.92 19.89
N ALA A 120 20.50 -1.75 20.36
CA ALA A 120 21.29 -0.93 21.27
C ALA A 120 21.55 -1.65 22.59
N GLY A 121 22.80 -1.54 23.06
CA GLY A 121 23.19 -1.98 24.39
C GLY A 121 22.47 -1.21 25.51
N ASN A 122 22.70 -1.60 26.76
CA ASN A 122 22.07 -0.98 27.94
C ASN A 122 22.63 0.44 28.21
N SER A 123 22.29 1.38 27.34
CA SER A 123 22.75 2.76 27.31
C SER A 123 21.67 3.75 27.75
N LYS A 124 22.03 5.02 27.94
CA LYS A 124 21.06 6.10 28.16
C LYS A 124 20.05 6.21 27.00
N VAL A 125 20.53 6.03 25.76
CA VAL A 125 19.72 6.02 24.54
C VAL A 125 18.66 4.92 24.60
N TRP A 126 19.07 3.68 24.87
CA TRP A 126 18.13 2.56 24.96
C TRP A 126 17.08 2.76 26.06
N ARG A 127 17.48 3.27 27.24
CA ARG A 127 16.54 3.53 28.34
C ARG A 127 15.53 4.61 27.98
N ALA A 128 15.92 5.65 27.24
CA ALA A 128 15.01 6.68 26.75
C ALA A 128 13.98 6.09 25.77
N LEU A 129 14.44 5.37 24.75
CA LEU A 129 13.59 4.68 23.77
C LEU A 129 12.62 3.69 24.47
N ARG A 130 13.13 2.92 25.43
CA ARG A 130 12.35 1.93 26.20
C ARG A 130 11.32 2.59 27.10
N LYS A 131 11.66 3.71 27.77
CA LYS A 131 10.71 4.48 28.59
C LYS A 131 9.57 5.02 27.74
N ALA A 132 9.89 5.60 26.57
CA ALA A 132 8.88 6.10 25.63
C ALA A 132 7.97 4.96 25.16
N THR A 133 8.55 3.88 24.66
CA THR A 133 7.79 2.71 24.16
C THR A 133 6.90 2.09 25.23
N HIS A 134 7.40 1.90 26.45
CA HIS A 134 6.61 1.31 27.53
C HIS A 134 5.40 2.17 27.89
N ARG A 135 5.53 3.51 27.85
CA ARG A 135 4.40 4.41 28.12
C ARG A 135 3.31 4.30 27.05
N MET A 136 3.68 4.00 25.81
CA MET A 136 2.75 3.80 24.69
C MET A 136 2.00 2.48 24.74
N LEU A 137 2.75 1.40 24.89
CA LEU A 137 2.26 0.04 24.70
C LEU A 137 1.87 -0.59 26.04
N ALA A 138 1.79 0.23 27.09
CA ALA A 138 1.14 -0.12 28.34
C ALA A 138 -0.32 -0.53 28.10
N THR A 139 -0.90 -1.22 29.07
CA THR A 139 -2.25 -1.79 28.95
C THR A 139 -3.30 -0.73 28.62
N GLN A 140 -3.33 0.39 29.34
CA GLN A 140 -4.37 1.41 29.17
C GLN A 140 -4.33 2.07 27.78
N PRO A 141 -3.21 2.63 27.29
CA PRO A 141 -3.22 3.24 25.96
C PRO A 141 -3.38 2.21 24.83
N SER A 142 -2.97 0.95 25.04
CA SER A 142 -3.26 -0.12 24.08
C SER A 142 -4.76 -0.36 23.90
N LEU A 143 -5.58 -0.12 24.93
CA LEU A 143 -7.05 -0.20 24.83
C LEU A 143 -7.65 1.00 24.09
N GLU A 144 -7.06 2.19 24.20
CA GLU A 144 -7.49 3.38 23.45
C GLU A 144 -7.33 3.19 21.93
N HIS A 145 -6.31 2.45 21.52
CA HIS A 145 -6.05 2.10 20.12
C HIS A 145 -6.82 0.87 19.61
N LEU A 146 -7.62 0.22 20.48
CA LEU A 146 -8.36 -0.99 20.12
C LEU A 146 -9.36 -0.73 18.99
N VAL A 147 -9.94 0.47 18.93
CA VAL A 147 -10.84 0.88 17.85
C VAL A 147 -10.16 0.73 16.48
N ILE A 148 -8.89 1.14 16.36
CA ILE A 148 -8.11 1.02 15.13
C ILE A 148 -7.85 -0.47 14.79
N GLN A 149 -7.50 -1.28 15.78
CA GLN A 149 -7.28 -2.72 15.56
C GLN A 149 -8.56 -3.42 15.08
N LYS A 150 -9.71 -3.06 15.66
CA LYS A 150 -11.04 -3.59 15.28
C LYS A 150 -11.43 -3.19 13.87
N THR A 151 -11.29 -1.91 13.50
CA THR A 151 -11.65 -1.43 12.16
C THR A 151 -10.75 -2.00 11.07
N GLU A 152 -9.44 -2.05 11.31
CA GLU A 152 -8.51 -2.68 10.37
C GLU A 152 -8.76 -4.19 10.23
N ALA A 153 -9.20 -4.87 11.31
CA ALA A 153 -9.57 -6.29 11.25
C ALA A 153 -10.85 -6.51 10.45
N ALA A 154 -11.82 -5.58 10.53
CA ALA A 154 -13.01 -5.59 9.67
C ALA A 154 -12.63 -5.44 8.19
N GLN A 155 -11.71 -4.52 7.88
CA GLN A 155 -11.19 -4.44 6.51
C GLN A 155 -10.42 -5.70 6.11
N LEU A 156 -9.62 -6.32 6.99
CA LEU A 156 -8.93 -7.57 6.67
C LEU A 156 -9.90 -8.67 6.24
N MET A 157 -10.99 -8.85 6.99
CA MET A 157 -12.04 -9.80 6.61
C MET A 157 -12.69 -9.44 5.28
N TYR A 158 -12.95 -8.14 5.03
CA TYR A 158 -13.53 -7.68 3.77
C TYR A 158 -12.59 -7.91 2.57
N ASP A 159 -11.30 -7.63 2.73
CA ASP A 159 -10.28 -7.84 1.69
C ASP A 159 -10.17 -9.33 1.34
N ILE A 160 -10.10 -10.22 2.35
CA ILE A 160 -10.08 -11.68 2.15
C ILE A 160 -11.38 -12.17 1.50
N LEU A 161 -12.53 -11.60 1.84
CA LEU A 161 -13.81 -11.95 1.22
C LEU A 161 -13.85 -11.59 -0.28
N ARG A 162 -13.14 -10.53 -0.69
CA ARG A 162 -13.13 -10.02 -2.06
C ARG A 162 -12.08 -10.69 -2.94
N SER A 163 -10.85 -10.83 -2.43
CA SER A 163 -9.73 -11.49 -3.12
C SER A 163 -8.99 -12.43 -2.17
N PRO A 164 -9.54 -13.63 -1.90
CA PRO A 164 -8.94 -14.59 -0.98
C PRO A 164 -7.54 -15.06 -1.40
N GLU A 165 -7.25 -15.05 -2.70
CA GLU A 165 -5.94 -15.37 -3.28
C GLU A 165 -4.81 -14.46 -2.78
N ASP A 166 -5.14 -13.21 -2.41
CA ASP A 166 -4.19 -12.19 -1.96
C ASP A 166 -4.10 -12.12 -0.42
N PHE A 167 -4.59 -13.12 0.32
CA PHE A 167 -4.62 -13.10 1.79
C PHE A 167 -3.26 -12.77 2.43
N PHE A 168 -2.16 -13.21 1.80
CA PHE A 168 -0.82 -12.97 2.30
C PHE A 168 -0.47 -11.47 2.35
N THR A 169 -0.81 -10.71 1.30
CA THR A 169 -0.62 -9.25 1.24
C THR A 169 -1.67 -8.52 2.07
N HIS A 170 -2.90 -9.02 2.15
CA HIS A 170 -3.96 -8.43 2.99
C HIS A 170 -3.59 -8.41 4.47
N ILE A 171 -2.98 -9.49 4.98
CA ILE A 171 -2.50 -9.60 6.36
C ILE A 171 -1.33 -8.64 6.60
N ARG A 172 -0.42 -8.51 5.63
CA ARG A 172 0.68 -7.54 5.69
C ARG A 172 0.18 -6.09 5.69
N ARG A 173 -0.86 -5.80 4.90
CA ARG A 173 -1.53 -4.49 4.90
C ARG A 173 -2.19 -4.21 6.25
N TYR A 174 -2.89 -5.20 6.82
CA TYR A 174 -3.53 -5.08 8.13
C TYR A 174 -2.55 -4.63 9.22
N SER A 175 -1.50 -5.42 9.47
CA SER A 175 -0.58 -5.13 10.56
C SER A 175 0.14 -3.81 10.37
N ASN A 176 0.50 -3.49 9.12
CA ASN A 176 1.14 -2.22 8.77
C ASN A 176 0.21 -1.01 8.92
N SER A 177 -1.04 -1.11 8.47
CA SER A 177 -2.01 -0.01 8.59
C SER A 177 -2.36 0.28 10.05
N VAL A 178 -2.50 -0.75 10.88
CA VAL A 178 -2.68 -0.61 12.33
C VAL A 178 -1.53 0.18 12.94
N MET A 179 -0.28 -0.21 12.68
CA MET A 179 0.88 0.47 13.25
C MET A 179 1.05 1.90 12.75
N LEU A 180 0.86 2.15 11.45
CA LEU A 180 0.95 3.51 10.90
C LEU A 180 -0.18 4.42 11.43
N SER A 181 -1.38 3.90 11.62
CA SER A 181 -2.51 4.67 12.17
C SER A 181 -2.27 5.02 13.63
N VAL A 182 -1.76 4.08 14.45
CA VAL A 182 -1.47 4.31 15.86
C VAL A 182 -0.27 5.24 16.07
N LEU A 183 0.81 5.03 15.32
CA LEU A 183 2.07 5.76 15.51
C LEU A 183 2.03 7.15 14.86
N TYR A 184 1.57 7.21 13.60
CA TYR A 184 1.69 8.38 12.75
C TYR A 184 0.35 8.93 12.30
N GLY A 185 -0.79 8.40 12.77
CA GLY A 185 -2.11 8.89 12.38
C GLY A 185 -2.36 8.80 10.87
N LYS A 186 -1.66 7.89 10.18
CA LYS A 186 -1.69 7.73 8.72
C LYS A 186 -2.06 6.30 8.38
N ARG A 187 -3.08 6.13 7.56
CA ARG A 187 -3.61 4.81 7.19
C ARG A 187 -3.01 4.28 5.89
N CYS A 188 -2.94 2.95 5.75
CA CYS A 188 -2.67 2.28 4.47
C CYS A 188 -3.89 1.50 3.99
N PRO A 189 -4.76 2.09 3.13
CA PRO A 189 -5.97 1.43 2.68
C PRO A 189 -5.72 0.22 1.77
N ARG A 190 -4.57 0.16 1.09
CA ARG A 190 -4.18 -0.94 0.20
C ARG A 190 -2.74 -1.35 0.47
N TYR A 191 -2.36 -2.58 0.11
CA TYR A 191 -0.96 -3.02 0.19
C TYR A 191 -0.08 -2.18 -0.76
N GLU A 192 -0.66 -1.67 -1.83
CA GLU A 192 0.04 -0.87 -2.83
C GLU A 192 0.33 0.56 -2.39
N SER A 193 -0.19 0.99 -1.23
CA SER A 193 0.08 2.31 -0.68
C SER A 193 1.60 2.57 -0.61
N PRO A 194 2.07 3.79 -0.96
CA PRO A 194 3.51 4.09 -1.02
C PRO A 194 4.27 3.73 0.25
N GLU A 195 3.67 3.97 1.42
CA GLU A 195 4.25 3.71 2.73
C GLU A 195 4.39 2.21 3.00
N ALA A 196 3.38 1.41 2.64
CA ALA A 196 3.42 -0.04 2.80
C ALA A 196 4.49 -0.68 1.90
N LYS A 197 4.55 -0.28 0.62
CA LYS A 197 5.61 -0.75 -0.30
C LYS A 197 7.00 -0.34 0.18
N ALA A 198 7.16 0.92 0.62
CA ALA A 198 8.42 1.41 1.15
C ALA A 198 8.84 0.63 2.40
N PHE A 199 7.91 0.39 3.33
CA PHE A 199 8.16 -0.36 4.55
C PHE A 199 8.64 -1.79 4.25
N TYR A 200 7.90 -2.58 3.48
CA TYR A 200 8.29 -3.98 3.22
C TYR A 200 9.57 -4.10 2.38
N THR A 201 9.84 -3.13 1.50
CA THR A 201 11.12 -3.07 0.76
C THR A 201 12.29 -2.81 1.71
N VAL A 202 12.15 -1.84 2.60
CA VAL A 202 13.16 -1.51 3.61
C VAL A 202 13.37 -2.67 4.59
N ASN A 203 12.28 -3.24 5.09
CA ASN A 203 12.31 -4.32 6.08
C ASN A 203 12.99 -5.57 5.52
N HIS A 204 12.77 -5.91 4.25
CA HIS A 204 13.44 -7.04 3.62
C HIS A 204 14.97 -6.85 3.56
N LEU A 205 15.43 -5.68 3.12
CA LEU A 205 16.86 -5.36 3.06
C LEU A 205 17.49 -5.25 4.45
N TRP A 206 16.74 -4.74 5.42
CA TRP A 206 17.15 -4.67 6.82
C TRP A 206 17.32 -6.06 7.43
N ASN A 207 16.35 -6.95 7.26
CA ASN A 207 16.44 -8.34 7.73
C ASN A 207 17.63 -9.07 7.10
N HIS A 208 17.87 -8.89 5.79
CA HIS A 208 19.04 -9.45 5.12
C HIS A 208 20.36 -8.87 5.65
N ALA A 209 20.39 -7.60 6.07
CA ALA A 209 21.57 -6.96 6.68
C ALA A 209 21.83 -7.42 8.13
N LEU A 210 20.88 -8.10 8.76
CA LEU A 210 21.01 -8.68 10.10
C LEU A 210 21.13 -10.21 10.09
N GLU A 211 20.99 -10.85 8.92
CA GLU A 211 20.98 -12.29 8.77
C GLU A 211 22.38 -12.88 8.98
N PRO A 212 22.56 -13.80 9.96
CA PRO A 212 23.83 -14.50 10.13
C PRO A 212 24.18 -15.28 8.86
N GLY A 213 25.40 -15.06 8.33
CA GLY A 213 25.90 -15.78 7.14
C GLY A 213 25.65 -15.07 5.80
N ALA A 214 24.76 -14.07 5.74
CA ALA A 214 24.51 -13.29 4.52
C ALA A 214 25.68 -12.37 4.12
N HIS A 215 26.51 -12.00 5.10
CA HIS A 215 27.68 -11.16 4.93
C HIS A 215 28.86 -11.68 5.76
N PRO A 216 30.11 -11.26 5.44
CA PRO A 216 31.27 -11.66 6.23
C PRO A 216 31.07 -11.33 7.72
N PRO A 217 31.62 -12.12 8.65
CA PRO A 217 31.38 -11.96 10.08
C PRO A 217 32.18 -10.78 10.67
N LEU A 218 31.74 -9.55 10.38
CA LEU A 218 32.43 -8.29 10.71
C LEU A 218 32.57 -8.03 12.22
N ASP A 219 31.68 -8.61 13.02
CA ASP A 219 31.71 -8.50 14.48
C ASP A 219 32.70 -9.48 15.11
N LEU A 220 32.90 -10.65 14.48
CA LEU A 220 33.86 -11.66 14.91
C LEU A 220 35.27 -11.38 14.41
N LEU A 221 35.39 -10.81 13.19
CA LEU A 221 36.64 -10.52 12.52
C LEU A 221 36.71 -9.02 12.14
N PRO A 222 37.05 -8.13 13.09
CA PRO A 222 36.99 -6.67 12.89
C PRO A 222 37.86 -6.16 11.74
N PHE A 223 38.95 -6.86 11.36
CA PHE A 223 39.81 -6.45 10.25
C PHE A 223 39.08 -6.47 8.89
N LEU A 224 38.01 -7.26 8.75
CA LEU A 224 37.20 -7.31 7.53
C LEU A 224 36.46 -5.99 7.25
N ARG A 225 36.29 -5.13 8.27
CA ARG A 225 35.64 -3.81 8.14
C ARG A 225 36.41 -2.88 7.20
N TYR A 226 37.73 -3.06 7.12
CA TYR A 226 38.61 -2.24 6.27
C TYR A 226 38.60 -2.68 4.81
N LEU A 227 38.21 -3.92 4.52
CA LEU A 227 38.16 -4.46 3.15
C LEU A 227 36.97 -3.87 2.37
N PRO A 228 37.07 -3.73 1.03
CA PRO A 228 35.91 -3.44 0.19
C PRO A 228 34.92 -4.61 0.24
N GLY A 229 33.62 -4.32 0.20
CA GLY A 229 32.59 -5.36 0.20
C GLY A 229 31.19 -4.79 -0.02
N SER A 230 30.34 -5.57 -0.68
CA SER A 230 28.95 -5.21 -1.01
C SER A 230 28.10 -4.84 0.21
N TRP A 231 28.44 -5.37 1.39
CA TRP A 231 27.78 -5.05 2.66
C TRP A 231 27.85 -3.55 3.00
N LYS A 232 28.88 -2.82 2.55
CA LYS A 232 28.99 -1.36 2.76
C LYS A 232 27.90 -0.62 1.99
N ASP A 233 27.66 -1.03 0.75
CA ASP A 233 26.65 -0.39 -0.10
C ASP A 233 25.24 -0.80 0.32
N LEU A 234 25.05 -2.05 0.76
CA LEU A 234 23.80 -2.47 1.42
C LEU A 234 23.49 -1.59 2.65
N CYS A 235 24.46 -1.36 3.55
CA CYS A 235 24.27 -0.50 4.71
C CYS A 235 23.88 0.94 4.31
N LYS A 236 24.52 1.52 3.28
CA LYS A 236 24.18 2.86 2.78
C LYS A 236 22.78 2.90 2.18
N GLN A 237 22.40 1.88 1.41
CA GLN A 237 21.09 1.77 0.78
C GLN A 237 20.00 1.65 1.84
N VAL A 238 20.15 0.71 2.78
CA VAL A 238 19.19 0.51 3.89
C VAL A 238 19.05 1.78 4.71
N ARG A 239 20.17 2.42 5.09
CA ARG A 239 20.14 3.69 5.84
C ARG A 239 19.39 4.78 5.08
N THR A 240 19.66 4.93 3.79
CA THR A 240 18.99 5.95 2.95
C THR A 240 17.48 5.71 2.92
N LEU A 241 17.05 4.49 2.64
CA LEU A 241 15.63 4.15 2.54
C LEU A 241 14.91 4.19 3.90
N GLN A 242 15.54 3.70 4.98
CA GLN A 242 15.02 3.84 6.35
C GLN A 242 14.82 5.30 6.70
N ARG A 243 15.81 6.16 6.40
CA ARG A 243 15.68 7.59 6.70
C ARG A 243 14.58 8.24 5.88
N GLN A 244 14.47 7.93 4.60
CA GLN A 244 13.41 8.45 3.74
C GLN A 244 12.02 8.09 4.29
N LEU A 245 11.81 6.84 4.71
CA LEU A 245 10.54 6.42 5.28
C LEU A 245 10.30 7.01 6.69
N TYR A 246 11.24 6.83 7.62
CA TYR A 246 11.01 7.17 9.03
C TYR A 246 10.93 8.67 9.26
N PHE A 247 11.80 9.44 8.62
CA PHE A 247 11.78 10.89 8.74
C PHE A 247 10.70 11.51 7.86
N GLY A 248 10.36 10.90 6.71
CA GLY A 248 9.19 11.32 5.93
C GLY A 248 7.89 11.24 6.73
N LEU A 249 7.64 10.10 7.40
CA LEU A 249 6.48 9.94 8.29
C LEU A 249 6.52 10.89 9.50
N LEU A 250 7.71 11.15 10.04
CA LEU A 250 7.89 12.12 11.13
C LEU A 250 7.59 13.55 10.67
N ASP A 251 7.99 13.92 9.45
CA ASP A 251 7.76 15.23 8.86
C ASP A 251 6.30 15.45 8.52
N ASP A 252 5.61 14.44 7.99
CA ASP A 252 4.15 14.46 7.78
C ASP A 252 3.45 14.76 9.12
N CYS A 253 3.83 14.03 10.18
CA CYS A 253 3.29 14.19 11.52
C CYS A 253 3.56 15.59 12.10
N GLN A 254 4.78 16.10 11.94
CA GLN A 254 5.16 17.43 12.41
C GLN A 254 4.41 18.54 11.66
N THR A 255 4.22 18.38 10.35
CA THR A 255 3.47 19.32 9.50
C THR A 255 2.00 19.36 9.93
N ARG A 256 1.35 18.21 10.15
CA ARG A 256 -0.04 18.18 10.65
C ARG A 256 -0.19 18.86 12.01
N LEU A 257 0.77 18.64 12.91
CA LEU A 257 0.79 19.29 14.22
C LEU A 257 0.91 20.82 14.09
N GLN A 258 1.74 21.32 13.18
CA GLN A 258 1.87 22.76 12.90
C GLN A 258 0.60 23.37 12.30
N HIS A 259 -0.18 22.60 11.55
CA HIS A 259 -1.44 23.05 10.94
C HIS A 259 -2.67 22.86 11.86
N GLY A 260 -2.50 22.39 13.10
CA GLY A 260 -3.60 22.12 14.02
C GLY A 260 -4.50 20.94 13.60
N GLN A 261 -3.99 20.04 12.75
CA GLN A 261 -4.68 18.86 12.24
C GLN A 261 -4.29 17.61 13.04
N GLU A 262 -4.42 17.69 14.36
CA GLU A 262 -3.98 16.62 15.27
C GLU A 262 -4.86 15.38 15.12
N THR A 263 -4.22 14.23 14.96
CA THR A 263 -4.90 12.93 14.89
C THR A 263 -4.96 12.24 16.26
N GLY A 264 -4.20 12.74 17.23
CA GLY A 264 -4.00 12.10 18.53
C GLY A 264 -3.07 10.89 18.44
N CYS A 265 -2.22 10.80 17.41
CA CYS A 265 -1.31 9.69 17.26
C CYS A 265 -0.11 9.79 18.21
N PHE A 266 0.59 8.68 18.42
CA PHE A 266 1.63 8.67 19.43
C PHE A 266 2.80 9.62 19.13
N ILE A 267 3.24 9.69 17.88
CA ILE A 267 4.40 10.52 17.53
C ILE A 267 4.07 12.01 17.76
N GLU A 268 2.81 12.45 17.61
CA GLU A 268 2.37 13.80 18.01
C GLU A 268 2.63 14.04 19.51
N SER A 269 2.26 13.09 20.37
CA SER A 269 2.50 13.17 21.82
C SER A 269 3.99 13.23 22.17
N VAL A 270 4.83 12.48 21.45
CA VAL A 270 6.29 12.55 21.60
C VAL A 270 6.83 13.90 21.21
N LEU A 271 6.42 14.42 20.05
CA LEU A 271 6.85 15.72 19.54
C LEU A 271 6.48 16.85 20.50
N GLN A 272 5.28 16.79 21.11
CA GLN A 272 4.84 17.74 22.13
C GLN A 272 5.63 17.62 23.46
N ASN A 273 6.14 16.42 23.80
CA ASN A 273 6.74 16.12 25.11
C ASN A 273 8.22 15.66 25.05
N GLN A 274 8.98 16.10 24.05
CA GLN A 274 10.36 15.64 23.80
C GLN A 274 11.29 15.72 25.02
N LYS A 275 11.22 16.83 25.78
CA LYS A 275 12.05 17.03 27.00
C LYS A 275 11.76 15.99 28.08
N PHE A 276 10.50 15.60 28.25
CA PHE A 276 10.09 14.62 29.26
C PHE A 276 10.65 13.22 28.94
N PHE A 277 10.69 12.87 27.66
CA PHE A 277 11.22 11.60 27.21
C PHE A 277 12.74 11.61 27.00
N GLY A 278 13.37 12.78 26.96
CA GLY A 278 14.78 12.93 26.63
C GLY A 278 15.07 12.50 25.20
N MET A 279 14.14 12.78 24.28
CA MET A 279 14.23 12.41 22.88
C MET A 279 14.52 13.62 22.01
N ASP A 280 15.45 13.48 21.08
CA ASP A 280 15.65 14.41 19.98
C ASP A 280 14.94 13.88 18.72
N ARG A 281 15.07 14.63 17.62
CA ARG A 281 14.48 14.26 16.34
C ARG A 281 15.02 12.93 15.80
N GLU A 282 16.32 12.67 15.98
CA GLU A 282 16.97 11.45 15.48
C GLU A 282 16.42 10.21 16.21
N LEU A 283 16.35 10.26 17.55
CA LEU A 283 15.77 9.19 18.37
C LEU A 283 14.27 9.02 18.11
N THR A 284 13.54 10.10 17.88
CA THR A 284 12.10 10.02 17.57
C THR A 284 11.84 9.30 16.25
N GLY A 285 12.62 9.62 15.21
CA GLY A 285 12.52 8.95 13.91
C GLY A 285 12.77 7.44 14.01
N TYR A 286 13.86 7.03 14.66
CA TYR A 286 14.17 5.60 14.84
C TYR A 286 13.27 4.89 15.84
N LEU A 287 12.70 5.60 16.83
CA LEU A 287 11.67 5.05 17.70
C LEU A 287 10.46 4.61 16.87
N GLY A 288 9.89 5.53 16.09
CA GLY A 288 8.71 5.22 15.27
C GLY A 288 8.99 4.12 14.24
N GLY A 289 10.13 4.18 13.55
CA GLY A 289 10.55 3.13 12.62
C GLY A 289 10.66 1.74 13.27
N ALA A 290 11.33 1.64 14.42
CA ALA A 290 11.48 0.36 15.13
C ALA A 290 10.14 -0.21 15.64
N LEU A 291 9.19 0.66 15.97
CA LEU A 291 7.85 0.23 16.37
C LEU A 291 7.01 -0.24 15.18
N ILE A 292 7.10 0.41 14.01
CA ILE A 292 6.49 -0.12 12.78
C ILE A 292 7.11 -1.48 12.45
N GLU A 293 8.44 -1.60 12.41
CA GLU A 293 9.14 -2.88 12.16
C GLU A 293 8.61 -3.98 13.11
N GLY A 294 8.63 -3.69 14.42
CA GLY A 294 8.23 -4.65 15.44
C GLY A 294 6.75 -5.02 15.42
N GLY A 295 5.85 -4.09 15.14
CA GLY A 295 4.40 -4.34 15.17
C GLY A 295 3.82 -4.89 13.87
N SER A 296 4.39 -4.51 12.72
CA SER A 296 3.89 -4.90 11.40
C SER A 296 4.36 -6.29 10.99
N ASP A 297 5.68 -6.55 11.04
CA ASP A 297 6.28 -7.79 10.51
C ASP A 297 5.99 -8.99 11.41
N THR A 298 6.08 -8.83 12.74
CA THR A 298 5.89 -9.94 13.68
C THR A 298 4.44 -10.43 13.74
N THR A 299 3.47 -9.49 13.77
CA THR A 299 2.04 -9.81 13.80
C THR A 299 1.61 -10.50 12.51
N SER A 300 2.08 -10.02 11.35
CA SER A 300 1.77 -10.67 10.06
C SER A 300 2.38 -12.06 9.97
N SER A 301 3.64 -12.24 10.41
CA SER A 301 4.32 -13.54 10.45
C SER A 301 3.58 -14.57 11.32
N PHE A 302 3.05 -14.13 12.47
CA PHE A 302 2.21 -14.97 13.32
C PHE A 302 0.92 -15.37 12.59
N LEU A 303 0.18 -14.40 12.03
CA LEU A 303 -1.10 -14.67 11.35
C LEU A 303 -0.91 -15.58 10.12
N HIS A 304 0.19 -15.45 9.39
CA HIS A 304 0.53 -16.38 8.31
C HIS A 304 0.80 -17.79 8.83
N SER A 305 1.57 -17.93 9.91
CA SER A 305 1.83 -19.24 10.54
C SER A 305 0.55 -19.88 11.09
N PHE A 306 -0.35 -19.06 11.63
CA PHE A 306 -1.66 -19.49 12.09
C PHE A 306 -2.52 -20.04 10.95
N ILE A 307 -2.62 -19.32 9.81
CA ILE A 307 -3.38 -19.80 8.65
C ILE A 307 -2.74 -21.06 8.05
N LEU A 308 -1.40 -21.12 8.00
CA LEU A 308 -0.67 -22.31 7.56
C LEU A 308 -1.05 -23.53 8.43
N ALA A 309 -1.06 -23.35 9.75
CA ALA A 309 -1.46 -24.40 10.69
C ALA A 309 -2.93 -24.82 10.52
N LEU A 310 -3.87 -23.87 10.36
CA LEU A 310 -5.28 -24.22 10.12
C LEU A 310 -5.49 -24.98 8.79
N THR A 311 -4.67 -24.68 7.79
CA THR A 311 -4.70 -25.34 6.48
C THR A 311 -4.15 -26.76 6.57
N ALA A 312 -3.07 -26.97 7.33
CA ALA A 312 -2.44 -28.27 7.51
C ALA A 312 -3.18 -29.19 8.52
N PHE A 313 -3.87 -28.61 9.52
CA PHE A 313 -4.52 -29.33 10.62
C PHE A 313 -6.03 -29.01 10.70
N PRO A 314 -6.86 -29.54 9.78
CA PRO A 314 -8.28 -29.18 9.66
C PRO A 314 -9.12 -29.52 10.91
N GLU A 315 -8.76 -30.57 11.66
CA GLU A 315 -9.45 -30.93 12.90
C GLU A 315 -9.33 -29.84 13.98
N VAL A 316 -8.20 -29.14 14.03
CA VAL A 316 -8.01 -28.03 14.97
C VAL A 316 -8.93 -26.88 14.61
N GLN A 317 -9.02 -26.57 13.32
CA GLN A 317 -9.93 -25.55 12.80
C GLN A 317 -11.39 -25.88 13.14
N ARG A 318 -11.83 -27.12 12.91
CA ARG A 318 -13.20 -27.57 13.21
C ARG A 318 -13.55 -27.39 14.69
N LYS A 319 -12.68 -27.83 15.60
CA LYS A 319 -12.91 -27.67 17.06
C LYS A 319 -13.01 -26.21 17.48
N ALA A 320 -12.17 -25.33 16.92
CA ALA A 320 -12.22 -23.91 17.22
C ALA A 320 -13.48 -23.23 16.66
N GLN A 321 -13.91 -23.65 15.47
CA GLN A 321 -15.17 -23.22 14.87
C GLN A 321 -16.38 -23.66 15.70
N GLU A 322 -16.40 -24.90 16.20
CA GLU A 322 -17.46 -25.39 17.08
C GLU A 322 -17.55 -24.59 18.39
N GLU A 323 -16.41 -24.22 18.98
CA GLU A 323 -16.39 -23.39 20.19
C GLU A 323 -17.00 -22.00 19.94
N ILE A 324 -16.56 -21.32 18.88
CA ILE A 324 -17.03 -19.96 18.59
C ILE A 324 -18.49 -19.94 18.14
N ASP A 325 -18.94 -20.95 17.40
CA ASP A 325 -20.32 -21.05 16.95
C ASP A 325 -21.28 -21.36 18.13
N ARG A 326 -20.85 -22.12 19.15
CA ARG A 326 -21.64 -22.32 20.37
C ARG A 326 -21.88 -21.03 21.13
N LEU A 327 -20.91 -20.11 21.11
CA LEU A 327 -21.02 -18.84 21.82
C LEU A 327 -21.79 -17.78 21.03
N LEU A 328 -21.48 -17.62 19.74
CA LEU A 328 -21.93 -16.47 18.93
C LEU A 328 -22.86 -16.85 17.77
N GLY A 329 -22.73 -18.08 17.26
CA GLY A 329 -23.39 -18.52 16.02
C GLY A 329 -23.19 -17.52 14.87
N ASP A 330 -24.30 -17.14 14.24
CA ASP A 330 -24.34 -16.22 13.10
C ASP A 330 -24.82 -14.80 13.47
N GLN A 331 -24.89 -14.47 14.76
CA GLN A 331 -25.56 -13.25 15.23
C GLN A 331 -24.72 -11.98 15.09
N ARG A 332 -23.41 -12.06 15.40
CA ARG A 332 -22.49 -10.91 15.37
C ARG A 332 -21.03 -11.33 15.21
N ILE A 333 -20.20 -10.39 14.80
CA ILE A 333 -18.74 -10.55 14.73
C ILE A 333 -18.16 -10.67 16.16
N PRO A 334 -17.16 -11.54 16.39
CA PRO A 334 -16.46 -11.65 17.67
C PRO A 334 -15.81 -10.34 18.13
N THR A 335 -15.78 -10.11 19.43
CA THR A 335 -15.07 -8.98 20.06
C THR A 335 -14.06 -9.47 21.09
N LEU A 336 -13.15 -8.60 21.56
CA LEU A 336 -12.19 -8.98 22.60
C LEU A 336 -12.85 -9.44 23.91
N ASP A 337 -14.06 -8.98 24.21
CA ASP A 337 -14.77 -9.36 25.43
C ASP A 337 -15.16 -10.85 25.40
N ASP A 338 -15.35 -11.41 24.21
CA ASP A 338 -15.66 -12.83 24.01
C ASP A 338 -14.45 -13.73 24.29
N PHE A 339 -13.23 -13.20 24.14
CA PHE A 339 -12.00 -13.98 24.18
C PHE A 339 -11.82 -14.75 25.50
N ALA A 340 -12.24 -14.17 26.62
CA ALA A 340 -12.19 -14.81 27.93
C ALA A 340 -13.05 -16.09 28.01
N SER A 341 -14.10 -16.19 27.19
CA SER A 341 -15.04 -17.32 27.14
C SER A 341 -14.68 -18.37 26.08
N LEU A 342 -13.54 -18.22 25.39
CA LEU A 342 -13.11 -19.08 24.29
C LEU A 342 -11.76 -19.78 24.62
N PRO A 343 -11.74 -20.72 25.56
CA PRO A 343 -10.51 -21.34 26.05
C PRO A 343 -9.75 -22.14 24.96
N TYR A 344 -10.45 -22.78 24.02
CA TYR A 344 -9.79 -23.50 22.92
C TYR A 344 -9.16 -22.52 21.92
N ILE A 345 -9.78 -21.39 21.62
CA ILE A 345 -9.14 -20.34 20.79
C ILE A 345 -7.93 -19.72 21.50
N GLN A 346 -8.00 -19.49 22.81
CA GLN A 346 -6.82 -19.09 23.59
C GLN A 346 -5.69 -20.12 23.47
N ALA A 347 -6.03 -21.41 23.54
CA ALA A 347 -5.09 -22.50 23.35
C ALA A 347 -4.49 -22.54 21.93
N VAL A 348 -5.28 -22.24 20.89
CA VAL A 348 -4.81 -22.14 19.50
C VAL A 348 -3.72 -21.07 19.37
N ILE A 349 -3.92 -19.89 19.97
CA ILE A 349 -2.92 -18.80 19.94
C ILE A 349 -1.62 -19.23 20.64
N LYS A 350 -1.73 -19.85 21.82
CA LYS A 350 -0.57 -20.37 22.57
C LYS A 350 0.16 -21.44 21.76
N GLU A 351 -0.56 -22.34 21.11
CA GLU A 351 0.02 -23.41 20.28
C GLU A 351 0.68 -22.83 19.02
N THR A 352 0.15 -21.78 18.39
CA THR A 352 0.84 -21.11 17.27
C THR A 352 2.18 -20.51 17.71
N HIS A 353 2.22 -19.86 18.88
CA HIS A 353 3.49 -19.36 19.43
C HIS A 353 4.49 -20.48 19.77
N ARG A 354 4.01 -21.61 20.29
CA ARG A 354 4.84 -22.78 20.62
C ARG A 354 5.39 -23.44 19.35
N PHE A 355 4.50 -23.72 18.40
CA PHE A 355 4.77 -24.50 17.19
C PHE A 355 5.72 -23.77 16.24
N ARG A 356 5.49 -22.46 16.01
CA ARG A 356 6.30 -21.62 15.12
C ARG A 356 6.53 -20.24 15.74
N PRO A 357 7.43 -20.10 16.73
CA PRO A 357 7.74 -18.81 17.33
C PRO A 357 8.40 -17.89 16.31
N VAL A 358 7.90 -16.65 16.21
CA VAL A 358 8.40 -15.63 15.27
C VAL A 358 9.90 -15.39 15.41
N ALA A 359 10.45 -15.40 16.63
CA ALA A 359 11.86 -15.21 16.91
C ALA A 359 12.46 -16.46 17.62
N PRO A 360 12.92 -17.47 16.87
CA PRO A 360 13.23 -18.79 17.42
C PRO A 360 14.43 -18.86 18.39
N LEU A 361 15.37 -17.91 18.28
CA LEU A 361 16.53 -17.76 19.17
C LEU A 361 16.43 -16.53 20.08
N ALA A 362 15.22 -15.96 20.17
CA ALA A 362 14.99 -14.62 20.67
C ALA A 362 15.97 -13.60 20.02
N ILE A 363 16.13 -12.43 20.63
CA ILE A 363 17.19 -11.48 20.25
C ILE A 363 18.39 -11.70 21.18
N PRO A 364 19.62 -11.91 20.65
CA PRO A 364 20.78 -12.21 21.47
C PRO A 364 21.06 -11.17 22.56
N HIS A 365 21.44 -11.64 23.73
CA HIS A 365 21.81 -10.81 24.88
C HIS A 365 23.33 -10.76 25.03
N ALA A 366 23.85 -9.78 25.76
CA ALA A 366 25.24 -9.79 26.21
C ALA A 366 25.33 -9.58 27.73
N MET A 367 26.32 -10.24 28.33
CA MET A 367 26.59 -10.15 29.76
C MET A 367 27.30 -8.83 30.11
N THR A 368 26.75 -8.05 31.03
CA THR A 368 27.40 -6.81 31.52
C THR A 368 28.46 -7.09 32.58
N THR A 369 28.32 -8.19 33.31
CA THR A 369 29.20 -8.64 34.40
C THR A 369 29.46 -10.15 34.27
N THR A 370 30.56 -10.62 34.85
CA THR A 370 30.83 -12.05 34.99
C THR A 370 29.92 -12.60 36.09
N GLU A 371 29.31 -13.76 35.84
CA GLU A 371 28.35 -14.41 36.73
C GLU A 371 28.72 -15.88 36.93
N THR A 372 28.50 -16.42 38.13
CA THR A 372 28.64 -17.86 38.40
C THR A 372 27.26 -18.50 38.49
N TYR A 373 27.01 -19.53 37.70
CA TYR A 373 25.74 -20.25 37.61
C TYR A 373 25.97 -21.77 37.71
N HIS A 374 25.51 -22.40 38.79
CA HIS A 374 25.67 -23.85 39.08
C HIS A 374 27.09 -24.38 38.80
N GLY A 375 28.11 -23.66 39.25
CA GLY A 375 29.53 -24.01 39.07
C GLY A 375 30.14 -23.58 37.73
N TYR A 376 29.34 -23.07 36.79
CA TYR A 376 29.83 -22.48 35.56
C TYR A 376 30.10 -20.98 35.71
N THR A 377 31.21 -20.51 35.17
CA THR A 377 31.55 -19.08 35.08
C THR A 377 31.14 -18.56 33.71
N ILE A 378 30.19 -17.64 33.67
CA ILE A 378 29.74 -16.94 32.47
C ILE A 378 30.45 -15.59 32.41
N PRO A 379 31.38 -15.35 31.47
CA PRO A 379 32.20 -14.15 31.47
C PRO A 379 31.43 -12.91 31.00
N LYS A 380 31.84 -11.74 31.49
CA LYS A 380 31.43 -10.44 30.95
C LYS A 380 31.68 -10.39 29.43
N GLY A 381 30.72 -9.84 28.69
CA GLY A 381 30.76 -9.73 27.23
C GLY A 381 30.37 -11.02 26.50
N ALA A 382 30.10 -12.13 27.20
CA ALA A 382 29.57 -13.32 26.56
C ALA A 382 28.21 -13.01 25.91
N THR A 383 28.01 -13.52 24.69
CA THR A 383 26.73 -13.42 23.98
C THR A 383 25.84 -14.58 24.40
N VAL A 384 24.61 -14.30 24.81
CA VAL A 384 23.65 -15.29 25.30
C VAL A 384 22.50 -15.42 24.30
N PHE A 385 22.30 -16.63 23.79
CA PHE A 385 21.16 -17.00 22.95
C PHE A 385 20.15 -17.78 23.79
N VAL A 386 18.87 -17.45 23.64
CA VAL A 386 17.77 -18.19 24.27
C VAL A 386 17.04 -18.95 23.18
N ASN A 387 17.24 -20.25 23.10
CA ASN A 387 16.63 -21.09 22.07
C ASN A 387 15.22 -21.51 22.51
N THR A 388 14.23 -20.79 22.02
CA THR A 388 12.82 -21.01 22.33
C THR A 388 12.17 -22.03 21.39
N CYS A 389 12.70 -22.24 20.18
CA CYS A 389 12.02 -22.94 19.07
C CYS A 389 12.31 -24.46 18.97
N GLU A 390 12.25 -25.00 17.75
CA GLU A 390 12.25 -26.41 17.35
C GLU A 390 13.47 -27.17 17.88
N GLY A 391 13.16 -28.17 18.70
CA GLY A 391 13.98 -28.89 19.71
C GLY A 391 14.77 -28.06 20.75
N GLY A 392 14.44 -26.78 20.92
CA GLY A 392 14.69 -26.00 22.13
C GLY A 392 13.53 -26.15 23.13
N MET A 393 13.20 -25.09 23.86
CA MET A 393 12.24 -25.17 24.98
C MET A 393 10.82 -25.60 24.58
N PHE A 394 10.30 -25.13 23.44
CA PHE A 394 8.91 -25.39 23.03
C PHE A 394 8.66 -26.72 22.32
N HIS A 395 9.74 -27.44 21.98
CA HIS A 395 9.70 -28.72 21.29
C HIS A 395 10.52 -29.78 22.05
N ASP A 396 10.73 -29.56 23.35
CA ASP A 396 11.38 -30.53 24.22
C ASP A 396 10.47 -31.76 24.37
N PRO A 397 10.89 -32.95 23.89
CA PRO A 397 10.08 -34.16 23.97
C PRO A 397 9.87 -34.63 25.40
N ASP A 398 10.66 -34.17 26.38
CA ASP A 398 10.45 -34.49 27.80
C ASP A 398 9.31 -33.65 28.38
N ALA A 399 9.15 -32.41 27.93
CA ALA A 399 8.12 -31.48 28.42
C ALA A 399 6.80 -31.54 27.63
N PHE A 400 6.84 -31.78 26.31
CA PHE A 400 5.68 -31.73 25.41
C PHE A 400 5.45 -33.07 24.71
N GLU A 401 4.18 -33.50 24.65
CA GLU A 401 3.79 -34.70 23.89
C GLU A 401 3.68 -34.38 22.41
N ASN A 402 4.32 -35.19 21.56
CA ASN A 402 4.39 -35.03 20.11
C ASN A 402 4.64 -33.57 19.70
N PRO A 403 5.82 -32.99 20.04
CA PRO A 403 6.08 -31.55 19.90
C PRO A 403 5.96 -31.04 18.46
N GLU A 404 6.15 -31.91 17.47
CA GLU A 404 6.03 -31.58 16.03
C GLU A 404 4.58 -31.55 15.53
N VAL A 405 3.60 -31.95 16.35
CA VAL A 405 2.18 -31.91 16.00
C VAL A 405 1.55 -30.64 16.56
N PHE A 406 0.81 -29.93 15.72
CA PHE A 406 0.01 -28.78 16.13
C PHE A 406 -1.26 -29.25 16.84
N ASP A 407 -1.24 -29.24 18.18
CA ASP A 407 -2.38 -29.66 19.00
C ASP A 407 -2.64 -28.66 20.13
N PRO A 408 -3.62 -27.76 19.97
CA PRO A 408 -4.03 -26.84 21.03
C PRO A 408 -4.59 -27.53 22.28
N GLY A 409 -5.07 -28.77 22.17
CA GLY A 409 -5.65 -29.51 23.30
C GLY A 409 -4.72 -29.60 24.51
N ARG A 410 -3.40 -29.56 24.29
CA ARG A 410 -2.39 -29.55 25.35
C ARG A 410 -2.58 -28.40 26.35
N PHE A 411 -2.98 -27.21 25.88
CA PHE A 411 -3.16 -26.02 26.73
C PHE A 411 -4.48 -26.02 27.49
N LEU A 412 -5.36 -27.00 27.23
CA LEU A 412 -6.54 -27.25 28.06
C LEU A 412 -6.23 -28.20 29.23
N ILE A 413 -5.18 -29.01 29.11
CA ILE A 413 -4.75 -29.96 30.14
C ILE A 413 -3.87 -29.25 31.16
N SER A 414 -2.94 -28.41 30.70
CA SER A 414 -2.04 -27.62 31.55
C SER A 414 -1.92 -26.18 31.05
N GLU A 415 -1.64 -25.22 31.93
CA GLU A 415 -1.57 -23.80 31.57
C GLU A 415 -0.55 -23.51 30.46
N HIS A 416 0.54 -24.28 30.46
CA HIS A 416 1.70 -24.15 29.59
C HIS A 416 1.79 -25.23 28.50
N GLY A 417 0.81 -26.13 28.39
CA GLY A 417 0.78 -27.17 27.36
C GLY A 417 1.75 -28.34 27.58
N THR A 418 2.36 -28.41 28.78
CA THR A 418 3.25 -29.49 29.22
C THR A 418 2.50 -30.77 29.55
N LYS A 419 3.20 -31.90 29.50
CA LYS A 419 2.68 -33.22 29.90
C LYS A 419 2.27 -33.24 31.37
N SER A 420 1.29 -34.08 31.68
CA SER A 420 0.89 -34.36 33.07
C SER A 420 2.09 -34.91 33.87
N GLY A 421 2.35 -34.30 35.04
CA GLY A 421 3.44 -34.71 35.95
C GLY A 421 4.78 -33.99 35.74
N VAL A 422 4.91 -33.12 34.74
CA VAL A 422 6.09 -32.25 34.56
C VAL A 422 5.97 -31.02 35.47
N ASP A 423 7.05 -30.64 36.18
CA ASP A 423 7.10 -29.36 36.89
C ASP A 423 7.23 -28.20 35.90
N ASP A 424 6.11 -27.55 35.63
CA ASP A 424 6.00 -26.51 34.62
C ASP A 424 6.13 -25.08 35.19
N ARG A 425 6.43 -24.91 36.49
CA ARG A 425 6.54 -23.60 37.16
C ARG A 425 7.61 -22.68 36.56
N CYS A 426 8.52 -23.23 35.77
CA CYS A 426 9.57 -22.49 35.07
C CYS A 426 9.16 -22.06 33.66
N TYR A 427 8.09 -22.64 33.11
CA TYR A 427 7.44 -22.14 31.90
C TYR A 427 6.63 -20.88 32.24
N ARG A 428 6.51 -19.99 31.24
CA ARG A 428 5.69 -18.79 31.34
C ARG A 428 5.00 -18.57 30.01
N SER A 429 3.77 -18.06 30.07
CA SER A 429 3.00 -17.65 28.89
C SER A 429 3.71 -16.57 28.05
N THR A 430 4.64 -15.82 28.64
CA THR A 430 5.36 -14.73 27.99
C THR A 430 6.67 -15.14 27.33
N LEU A 431 7.08 -16.42 27.39
CA LEU A 431 8.37 -16.87 26.85
C LEU A 431 8.55 -16.56 25.36
N ALA A 432 7.47 -16.64 24.57
CA ALA A 432 7.48 -16.29 23.15
C ALA A 432 7.81 -14.80 22.89
N PHE A 433 7.62 -13.94 23.90
CA PHE A 433 7.89 -12.51 23.88
C PHE A 433 9.24 -12.14 24.53
N GLY A 434 10.05 -13.13 24.94
CA GLY A 434 11.35 -12.94 25.56
C GLY A 434 11.32 -12.87 27.09
N SER A 435 12.39 -12.36 27.69
CA SER A 435 12.63 -12.45 29.15
C SER A 435 13.31 -11.21 29.75
N GLY A 436 13.17 -11.05 31.07
CA GLY A 436 13.83 -10.02 31.86
C GLY A 436 13.52 -8.58 31.40
N ARG A 437 14.52 -7.69 31.55
CA ARG A 437 14.39 -6.25 31.21
C ARG A 437 14.22 -5.96 29.72
N ARG A 438 14.38 -6.97 28.86
CA ARG A 438 14.29 -6.89 27.40
C ARG A 438 13.07 -7.59 26.82
N ILE A 439 12.12 -8.03 27.67
CA ILE A 439 10.83 -8.59 27.22
C ILE A 439 10.14 -7.66 26.21
N CYS A 440 9.38 -8.22 25.27
CA CYS A 440 8.68 -7.45 24.24
C CYS A 440 7.84 -6.32 24.89
N PRO A 441 8.04 -5.05 24.50
CA PRO A 441 7.24 -3.97 25.04
C PRO A 441 5.82 -3.95 24.46
N GLY A 442 5.60 -4.57 23.30
CA GLY A 442 4.31 -4.61 22.60
C GLY A 442 3.44 -5.81 22.91
N ILE A 443 3.73 -6.58 23.97
CA ILE A 443 3.03 -7.84 24.28
C ILE A 443 1.51 -7.67 24.39
N ASN A 444 1.03 -6.64 25.08
CA ASN A 444 -0.40 -6.39 25.25
C ASN A 444 -1.06 -5.97 23.92
N PHE A 445 -0.41 -5.06 23.19
CA PHE A 445 -0.88 -4.60 21.89
C PHE A 445 -0.97 -5.73 20.86
N ALA A 446 0.04 -6.61 20.85
CA ALA A 446 0.09 -7.79 20.00
C ALA A 446 -0.99 -8.80 20.40
N ASN A 447 -1.11 -9.15 21.68
CA ASN A 447 -2.13 -10.09 22.14
C ASN A 447 -3.56 -9.66 21.78
N ASN A 448 -3.87 -8.36 21.88
CA ASN A 448 -5.16 -7.81 21.45
C ASN A 448 -5.39 -8.03 19.94
N SER A 449 -4.38 -7.68 19.11
CA SER A 449 -4.45 -7.88 17.66
C SER A 449 -4.59 -9.36 17.31
N LEU A 450 -3.82 -10.24 17.94
CA LEU A 450 -3.84 -11.67 17.69
C LEU A 450 -5.17 -12.29 18.09
N ALA A 451 -5.69 -11.97 19.29
CA ALA A 451 -7.00 -12.44 19.74
C ALA A 451 -8.12 -12.02 18.78
N LEU A 452 -8.17 -10.74 18.40
CA LEU A 452 -9.17 -10.22 17.45
C LEU A 452 -9.12 -10.95 16.12
N ASN A 453 -7.95 -11.01 15.47
CA ASN A 453 -7.86 -11.59 14.13
C ASN A 453 -8.04 -13.10 14.14
N VAL A 454 -7.53 -13.81 15.13
CA VAL A 454 -7.73 -15.27 15.22
C VAL A 454 -9.21 -15.60 15.39
N MET A 455 -9.92 -14.94 16.31
CA MET A 455 -11.37 -15.14 16.46
C MET A 455 -12.12 -14.78 15.17
N ASN A 456 -11.84 -13.61 14.60
CA ASN A 456 -12.50 -13.12 13.39
C ASN A 456 -12.29 -14.04 12.19
N LEU A 457 -11.07 -14.53 11.96
CA LEU A 457 -10.75 -15.41 10.83
C LEU A 457 -11.40 -16.79 11.00
N ILE A 458 -11.36 -17.39 12.20
CA ILE A 458 -12.02 -18.68 12.50
C ILE A 458 -13.54 -18.57 12.35
N TRP A 459 -14.12 -17.48 12.84
CA TRP A 459 -15.56 -17.25 12.73
C TRP A 459 -15.99 -17.06 11.27
N SER A 460 -15.20 -16.35 10.46
CA SER A 460 -15.56 -15.91 9.11
C SER A 460 -15.32 -16.94 8.01
N PHE A 461 -14.19 -17.65 8.05
CA PHE A 461 -13.67 -18.40 6.90
C PHE A 461 -13.35 -19.85 7.22
N GLN A 462 -13.42 -20.66 6.17
CA GLN A 462 -12.86 -22.01 6.10
C GLN A 462 -11.55 -21.95 5.30
N PHE A 463 -10.47 -22.44 5.90
CA PHE A 463 -9.15 -22.57 5.29
C PHE A 463 -8.91 -24.03 4.89
N SER A 464 -8.48 -24.25 3.65
CA SER A 464 -8.23 -25.59 3.11
C SER A 464 -7.06 -25.59 2.14
N PRO A 465 -6.32 -26.71 1.99
CA PRO A 465 -5.26 -26.79 1.00
C PRO A 465 -5.81 -26.54 -0.40
N SER A 466 -5.05 -25.83 -1.23
CA SER A 466 -5.41 -25.66 -2.65
C SER A 466 -5.44 -27.01 -3.36
N LEU A 467 -6.32 -27.15 -4.36
CA LEU A 467 -6.44 -28.36 -5.16
C LEU A 467 -5.57 -28.28 -6.42
N ASP A 468 -4.97 -29.40 -6.81
CA ASP A 468 -4.31 -29.54 -8.10
C ASP A 468 -5.33 -29.41 -9.23
N ALA A 469 -5.08 -28.53 -10.20
CA ALA A 469 -6.01 -28.22 -11.29
C ALA A 469 -6.25 -29.40 -12.26
N THR A 470 -5.36 -30.39 -12.27
CA THR A 470 -5.39 -31.55 -13.17
C THR A 470 -5.95 -32.78 -12.46
N THR A 471 -5.55 -33.04 -11.22
CA THR A 471 -5.93 -34.25 -10.48
C THR A 471 -7.05 -34.02 -9.46
N GLY A 472 -7.34 -32.77 -9.10
CA GLY A 472 -8.34 -32.42 -8.07
C GLY A 472 -7.91 -32.81 -6.65
N THR A 473 -6.68 -33.26 -6.44
CA THR A 473 -6.17 -33.66 -5.13
C THR A 473 -5.61 -32.47 -4.34
N PRO A 474 -5.73 -32.45 -3.00
CA PRO A 474 -5.11 -31.41 -2.18
C PRO A 474 -3.58 -31.34 -2.39
N LEU A 475 -3.08 -30.15 -2.68
CA LEU A 475 -1.65 -29.87 -2.71
C LEU A 475 -1.09 -29.92 -1.29
N PRO A 476 0.05 -30.61 -1.08
CA PRO A 476 0.66 -30.66 0.24
C PRO A 476 1.14 -29.26 0.65
N VAL A 477 0.80 -28.87 1.87
CA VAL A 477 1.25 -27.61 2.48
C VAL A 477 2.51 -27.90 3.27
N ASP A 478 3.63 -27.27 2.89
CA ASP A 478 4.91 -27.44 3.59
C ASP A 478 4.96 -26.59 4.86
N ILE A 479 4.81 -27.25 6.01
CA ILE A 479 4.86 -26.64 7.35
C ILE A 479 6.27 -26.28 7.83
N PHE A 480 7.31 -26.56 7.03
CA PHE A 480 8.71 -26.23 7.29
C PHE A 480 9.25 -25.15 6.34
N ALA A 481 8.47 -24.73 5.32
CA ALA A 481 8.85 -23.70 4.37
C ALA A 481 8.83 -22.29 4.98
N TYR A 482 9.89 -21.94 5.72
CA TYR A 482 10.03 -20.68 6.45
C TYR A 482 11.21 -19.83 5.96
N SER A 483 11.05 -18.51 6.06
CA SER A 483 12.06 -17.52 5.74
C SER A 483 13.27 -17.61 6.65
N LYS A 484 14.44 -17.28 6.09
CA LYS A 484 15.69 -17.11 6.84
C LYS A 484 15.72 -15.76 7.55
N GLY A 485 16.46 -15.65 8.65
CA GLY A 485 16.68 -14.38 9.35
C GLY A 485 16.55 -14.47 10.87
N ILE A 486 16.54 -13.30 11.51
CA ILE A 486 16.30 -13.14 12.96
C ILE A 486 14.83 -13.44 13.30
N THR A 487 13.92 -13.02 12.44
CA THR A 487 12.51 -13.39 12.48
C THR A 487 12.23 -14.45 11.41
N THR A 488 11.24 -15.30 11.68
CA THR A 488 10.81 -16.37 10.77
C THR A 488 9.33 -16.20 10.46
N ALA A 489 9.00 -16.37 9.18
CA ALA A 489 7.63 -16.36 8.65
C ALA A 489 7.55 -17.42 7.54
N PRO A 490 6.38 -18.03 7.30
CA PRO A 490 6.25 -18.94 6.18
C PRO A 490 6.43 -18.18 4.85
N TYR A 491 7.00 -18.87 3.85
CA TYR A 491 6.98 -18.35 2.49
C TYR A 491 5.54 -18.24 1.96
N PRO A 492 5.25 -17.35 0.99
CA PRO A 492 3.93 -17.29 0.38
C PRO A 492 3.49 -18.67 -0.11
N PHE A 493 2.31 -19.11 0.34
CA PHE A 493 1.74 -20.42 0.03
C PHE A 493 0.32 -20.25 -0.49
N GLN A 494 -0.16 -21.26 -1.22
CA GLN A 494 -1.52 -21.28 -1.73
C GLN A 494 -2.47 -21.88 -0.69
N CYS A 495 -3.60 -21.23 -0.48
CA CYS A 495 -4.65 -21.65 0.43
C CYS A 495 -6.00 -21.33 -0.21
N GLN A 496 -6.94 -22.27 -0.18
CA GLN A 496 -8.32 -22.02 -0.56
C GLN A 496 -9.08 -21.51 0.67
N ILE A 497 -9.56 -20.27 0.58
CA ILE A 497 -10.29 -19.58 1.64
C ILE A 497 -11.72 -19.33 1.17
N THR A 498 -12.70 -19.88 1.88
CA THR A 498 -14.12 -19.71 1.57
C THR A 498 -14.88 -19.15 2.75
N PRO A 499 -15.84 -18.21 2.56
CA PRO A 499 -16.69 -17.75 3.65
C PRO A 499 -17.53 -18.91 4.20
N ARG A 500 -17.71 -18.97 5.52
CA ARG A 500 -18.45 -20.06 6.18
C ARG A 500 -19.96 -19.99 5.94
N SER A 501 -20.51 -18.78 5.75
CA SER A 501 -21.92 -18.58 5.41
C SER A 501 -22.18 -17.20 4.78
N ASP A 502 -23.28 -17.09 4.04
CA ASP A 502 -23.71 -15.83 3.43
C ASP A 502 -24.13 -14.77 4.47
N SER A 503 -24.69 -15.20 5.60
CA SER A 503 -25.03 -14.35 6.75
C SER A 503 -23.78 -13.66 7.30
N LYS A 504 -22.71 -14.44 7.55
CA LYS A 504 -21.42 -13.92 8.02
C LYS A 504 -20.77 -12.99 6.99
N ALA A 505 -20.82 -13.35 5.71
CA ALA A 505 -20.33 -12.49 4.63
C ALA A 505 -21.04 -11.12 4.59
N LYS A 506 -22.35 -11.06 4.87
CA LYS A 506 -23.10 -9.79 4.97
C LYS A 506 -22.68 -8.98 6.19
N LEU A 507 -22.48 -9.62 7.34
CA LEU A 507 -22.01 -8.95 8.56
C LEU A 507 -20.61 -8.35 8.38
N ILE A 508 -19.71 -9.05 7.69
CA ILE A 508 -18.36 -8.55 7.36
C ILE A 508 -18.46 -7.27 6.51
N LYS A 509 -19.31 -7.28 5.47
CA LYS A 509 -19.53 -6.10 4.62
C LYS A 509 -20.11 -4.93 5.41
N ALA A 510 -21.08 -5.18 6.28
CA ALA A 510 -21.66 -4.15 7.14
C ALA A 510 -20.61 -3.56 8.09
N ALA A 511 -19.81 -4.39 8.76
CA ALA A 511 -18.76 -3.93 9.65
C ALA A 511 -17.65 -3.12 8.95
N PHE A 512 -17.35 -3.45 7.69
CA PHE A 512 -16.44 -2.64 6.88
C PHE A 512 -17.04 -1.26 6.55
N LEU A 513 -18.35 -1.21 6.22
CA LEU A 513 -19.04 0.06 5.99
C LEU A 513 -19.10 0.90 7.28
N ASP A 514 -19.38 0.30 8.44
CA ASP A 514 -19.39 1.01 9.72
C ASP A 514 -17.99 1.55 10.09
N ALA A 515 -16.93 0.92 9.59
CA ALA A 515 -15.56 1.35 9.82
C ALA A 515 -15.13 2.58 8.97
N THR A 516 -15.88 2.95 7.92
CA THR A 516 -15.47 4.04 7.00
C THR A 516 -15.35 5.39 7.70
N ASP A 517 -16.23 5.68 8.65
CA ASP A 517 -16.20 6.94 9.41
C ASP A 517 -14.94 7.07 10.26
N ILE A 518 -14.45 5.94 10.79
CA ILE A 518 -13.21 5.90 11.56
C ILE A 518 -12.01 6.01 10.63
N PHE A 519 -12.04 5.38 9.45
CA PHE A 519 -10.98 5.50 8.45
C PHE A 519 -10.79 6.95 7.98
N ALA A 520 -11.87 7.71 7.81
CA ALA A 520 -11.83 9.11 7.40
C ALA A 520 -10.97 10.01 8.32
N ARG A 521 -10.79 9.63 9.60
CA ARG A 521 -9.90 10.36 10.54
C ARG A 521 -8.41 10.15 10.25
N PHE A 522 -8.03 9.00 9.69
CA PHE A 522 -6.62 8.58 9.50
C PHE A 522 -6.18 8.59 8.03
N GLU A 523 -7.15 8.68 7.12
CA GLU A 523 -6.91 9.02 5.73
C GLU A 523 -6.77 10.54 5.66
N SER A 524 -5.52 11.04 5.71
CA SER A 524 -5.24 12.47 5.73
C SER A 524 -5.94 13.19 4.58
N THR A 525 -6.67 14.26 4.93
CA THR A 525 -7.26 15.30 4.08
C THR A 525 -6.93 15.14 2.60
N SER A 526 -7.95 14.86 1.79
CA SER A 526 -7.91 14.81 0.33
C SER A 526 -6.74 15.63 -0.21
N ASP A 527 -5.74 15.01 -0.82
CA ASP A 527 -4.61 15.73 -1.38
C ASP A 527 -5.15 16.66 -2.48
N LEU A 528 -5.37 17.93 -2.09
CA LEU A 528 -5.89 18.98 -2.96
C LEU A 528 -4.79 19.64 -3.79
N SER A 529 -3.58 19.08 -3.80
CA SER A 529 -2.54 19.56 -4.69
C SER A 529 -2.96 19.39 -6.15
N LEU A 530 -2.52 20.31 -7.00
CA LEU A 530 -2.80 20.24 -8.44
C LEU A 530 -2.34 18.91 -9.05
N ALA A 531 -1.20 18.39 -8.56
CA ALA A 531 -0.62 17.13 -9.02
C ALA A 531 -1.48 15.91 -8.70
N SER A 532 -2.28 15.96 -7.62
CA SER A 532 -3.23 14.92 -7.25
C SER A 532 -4.57 15.11 -7.99
N LEU A 533 -5.17 16.30 -7.90
CA LEU A 533 -6.52 16.56 -8.44
C LEU A 533 -6.59 16.49 -9.97
N PHE A 534 -5.53 16.88 -10.67
CA PHE A 534 -5.48 16.95 -12.13
C PHE A 534 -4.58 15.87 -12.76
N ASN A 535 -4.28 14.81 -12.01
CA ASN A 535 -3.40 13.74 -12.48
C ASN A 535 -4.03 12.93 -13.62
N VAL A 536 -3.31 12.83 -14.74
CA VAL A 536 -3.63 11.91 -15.85
C VAL A 536 -2.45 11.02 -16.23
N LYS A 537 -1.37 11.06 -15.44
CA LYS A 537 -0.15 10.30 -15.73
C LYS A 537 -0.42 8.80 -15.65
N GLY A 538 0.05 8.07 -16.64
CA GLY A 538 -0.16 6.62 -16.76
C GLY A 538 -1.55 6.22 -17.26
N LYS A 539 -2.47 7.16 -17.50
CA LYS A 539 -3.77 6.85 -18.10
C LYS A 539 -3.62 6.55 -19.59
N THR A 540 -4.41 5.61 -20.08
CA THR A 540 -4.52 5.24 -21.50
C THR A 540 -5.73 5.93 -22.11
N VAL A 541 -5.52 6.71 -23.17
CA VAL A 541 -6.52 7.59 -23.78
C VAL A 541 -6.69 7.27 -25.26
N LEU A 542 -7.93 7.13 -25.73
CA LEU A 542 -8.26 6.98 -27.14
C LEU A 542 -9.09 8.18 -27.63
N VAL A 543 -8.59 8.89 -28.65
CA VAL A 543 -9.25 10.08 -29.22
C VAL A 543 -9.67 9.84 -30.67
N THR A 544 -10.97 9.85 -30.95
CA THR A 544 -11.47 9.78 -32.33
C THR A 544 -11.36 11.15 -33.01
N GLY A 545 -10.97 11.17 -34.28
CA GLY A 545 -10.67 12.42 -35.00
C GLY A 545 -9.39 13.12 -34.52
N GLY A 546 -8.50 12.42 -33.81
CA GLY A 546 -7.29 12.98 -33.21
C GLY A 546 -6.20 13.44 -34.19
N GLY A 547 -6.38 13.24 -35.49
CA GLY A 547 -5.41 13.65 -36.52
C GLY A 547 -5.39 15.15 -36.82
N SER A 548 -6.40 15.94 -36.42
CA SER A 548 -6.44 17.39 -36.68
C SER A 548 -7.42 18.13 -35.76
N GLY A 549 -7.37 19.46 -35.76
CA GLY A 549 -8.34 20.31 -35.06
C GLY A 549 -8.43 20.03 -33.56
N ILE A 550 -9.66 20.05 -33.01
CA ILE A 550 -9.94 19.87 -31.57
C ILE A 550 -9.41 18.53 -31.05
N GLY A 551 -9.62 17.44 -31.79
CA GLY A 551 -9.11 16.12 -31.39
C GLY A 551 -7.59 16.09 -31.21
N LYS A 552 -6.84 16.77 -32.10
CA LYS A 552 -5.38 16.91 -31.96
C LYS A 552 -4.98 17.77 -30.76
N MET A 553 -5.75 18.83 -30.46
CA MET A 553 -5.52 19.68 -29.29
C MET A 553 -5.71 18.91 -27.98
N ILE A 554 -6.77 18.11 -27.87
CA ILE A 554 -7.04 17.24 -26.71
C ILE A 554 -5.94 16.18 -26.57
N ALA A 555 -5.57 15.51 -27.67
CA ALA A 555 -4.50 14.51 -27.68
C ALA A 555 -3.16 15.10 -27.22
N ALA A 556 -2.84 16.35 -27.60
CA ALA A 556 -1.65 17.06 -27.14
C ALA A 556 -1.66 17.30 -25.63
N GLY A 557 -2.80 17.73 -25.07
CA GLY A 557 -2.96 17.93 -23.63
C GLY A 557 -2.66 16.67 -22.83
N PHE A 558 -3.22 15.53 -23.23
CA PHE A 558 -2.97 14.24 -22.58
C PHE A 558 -1.52 13.78 -22.72
N ALA A 559 -0.97 13.86 -23.93
CA ALA A 559 0.40 13.40 -24.20
C ALA A 559 1.45 14.19 -23.39
N GLN A 560 1.28 15.51 -23.28
CA GLN A 560 2.17 16.37 -22.49
C GLN A 560 2.10 16.12 -20.98
N ASN A 561 0.97 15.61 -20.49
CA ASN A 561 0.74 15.32 -19.06
C ASN A 561 0.95 13.84 -18.71
N GLY A 562 1.67 13.09 -19.54
CA GLY A 562 2.12 11.73 -19.23
C GLY A 562 1.08 10.65 -19.37
N ALA A 563 0.03 10.88 -20.16
CA ALA A 563 -0.88 9.83 -20.58
C ALA A 563 -0.37 9.13 -21.85
N LYS A 564 -0.67 7.84 -21.98
CA LYS A 564 -0.46 7.05 -23.20
C LYS A 564 -1.61 7.29 -24.16
N VAL A 565 -1.34 7.84 -25.35
CA VAL A 565 -2.38 8.38 -26.23
C VAL A 565 -2.48 7.61 -27.54
N TYR A 566 -3.71 7.23 -27.91
CA TYR A 566 -4.08 6.67 -29.21
C TYR A 566 -4.98 7.65 -29.96
N ILE A 567 -4.65 7.94 -31.22
CA ILE A 567 -5.49 8.76 -32.11
C ILE A 567 -6.07 7.94 -33.25
N ALA A 568 -7.36 8.08 -33.53
CA ALA A 568 -8.03 7.33 -34.60
C ALA A 568 -8.63 8.26 -35.67
N ALA A 569 -8.38 7.97 -36.94
CA ALA A 569 -8.97 8.71 -38.08
C ALA A 569 -8.90 7.92 -39.40
N ARG A 570 -9.56 8.43 -40.44
CA ARG A 570 -9.65 7.78 -41.76
C ARG A 570 -8.36 7.84 -42.59
N LYS A 571 -7.61 8.94 -42.50
CA LYS A 571 -6.46 9.23 -43.37
C LYS A 571 -5.16 8.97 -42.63
N GLU A 572 -4.47 7.89 -43.00
CA GLU A 572 -3.23 7.46 -42.36
C GLU A 572 -2.12 8.52 -42.44
N SER A 573 -1.99 9.21 -43.58
CA SER A 573 -0.97 10.27 -43.74
C SER A 573 -1.11 11.38 -42.70
N GLN A 574 -2.35 11.80 -42.40
CA GLN A 574 -2.62 12.81 -41.37
C GLN A 574 -2.35 12.29 -39.95
N LEU A 575 -2.60 11.00 -39.70
CA LEU A 575 -2.31 10.38 -38.42
C LEU A 575 -0.80 10.27 -38.16
N LYS A 576 -0.01 9.89 -39.17
CA LYS A 576 1.45 9.83 -39.07
C LYS A 576 2.05 11.19 -38.73
N GLU A 577 1.60 12.24 -39.42
CA GLU A 577 2.01 13.62 -39.13
C GLU A 577 1.61 14.04 -37.71
N ALA A 578 0.36 13.78 -37.30
CA ALA A 578 -0.11 14.11 -35.97
C ALA A 578 0.65 13.36 -34.85
N VAL A 579 0.96 12.08 -35.02
CA VAL A 579 1.76 11.32 -34.05
C VAL A 579 3.18 11.88 -33.95
N ALA A 580 3.83 12.17 -35.07
CA ALA A 580 5.17 12.77 -35.07
C ALA A 580 5.18 14.12 -34.34
N ASP A 581 4.13 14.92 -34.48
CA ASP A 581 3.98 16.19 -33.78
C ASP A 581 3.75 16.03 -32.28
N LEU A 582 2.85 15.12 -31.89
CA LEU A 582 2.47 14.89 -30.50
C LEU A 582 3.61 14.26 -29.70
N GLN A 583 4.31 13.29 -30.30
CA GLN A 583 5.40 12.56 -29.65
C GLN A 583 6.56 13.47 -29.25
N ARG A 584 6.78 14.60 -29.94
CA ARG A 584 7.84 15.57 -29.62
C ARG A 584 7.72 16.18 -28.23
N THR A 585 6.50 16.29 -27.70
CA THR A 585 6.23 16.88 -26.38
C THR A 585 5.70 15.85 -25.37
N ALA A 586 5.55 14.59 -25.79
CA ALA A 586 4.98 13.54 -24.96
C ALA A 586 6.05 12.88 -24.10
N SER A 587 5.71 12.59 -22.84
CA SER A 587 6.56 11.74 -21.99
C SER A 587 6.29 10.24 -22.17
N GLU A 588 5.13 9.89 -22.75
CA GLU A 588 4.70 8.52 -23.03
C GLU A 588 4.50 8.29 -24.53
N LYS A 589 4.27 7.03 -24.91
CA LYS A 589 4.06 6.63 -26.31
C LYS A 589 2.74 7.17 -26.87
N VAL A 590 2.81 7.80 -28.05
CA VAL A 590 1.65 8.19 -28.87
C VAL A 590 1.55 7.25 -30.07
N SER A 591 0.37 6.68 -30.31
CA SER A 591 0.12 5.72 -31.41
C SER A 591 -1.14 6.11 -32.20
N TYR A 592 -1.31 5.53 -33.39
CA TYR A 592 -2.50 5.79 -34.22
C TYR A 592 -3.19 4.51 -34.68
N ILE A 593 -4.48 4.62 -34.98
CA ILE A 593 -5.31 3.56 -35.54
C ILE A 593 -6.07 4.11 -36.76
N VAL A 594 -5.97 3.43 -37.90
CA VAL A 594 -6.68 3.85 -39.11
C VAL A 594 -8.08 3.23 -39.11
N GLY A 595 -9.11 4.06 -39.28
CA GLY A 595 -10.48 3.56 -39.36
C GLY A 595 -11.53 4.63 -39.67
N ASN A 596 -12.68 4.19 -40.20
CA ASN A 596 -13.79 5.05 -40.56
C ASN A 596 -14.99 4.89 -39.61
N VAL A 597 -15.08 5.81 -38.65
CA VAL A 597 -16.16 5.85 -37.66
C VAL A 597 -17.56 6.12 -38.25
N ALA A 598 -17.68 6.49 -39.54
CA ALA A 598 -18.98 6.65 -40.21
C ALA A 598 -19.70 5.31 -40.46
N THR A 599 -19.06 4.18 -40.17
CA THR A 599 -19.65 2.84 -40.37
C THR A 599 -19.41 1.99 -39.14
N LYS A 600 -20.36 1.10 -38.80
CA LYS A 600 -20.19 0.16 -37.69
C LYS A 600 -18.94 -0.71 -37.86
N ALA A 601 -18.70 -1.24 -39.06
CA ALA A 601 -17.53 -2.05 -39.36
C ALA A 601 -16.21 -1.29 -39.12
N GLY A 602 -16.18 0.02 -39.43
CA GLY A 602 -15.01 0.85 -39.15
C GLY A 602 -14.82 1.15 -37.67
N CYS A 603 -15.90 1.31 -36.89
CA CYS A 603 -15.82 1.36 -35.42
C CYS A 603 -15.28 0.03 -34.86
N ASP A 604 -15.86 -1.10 -35.27
CA ASP A 604 -15.46 -2.44 -34.81
C ASP A 604 -13.97 -2.72 -35.12
N ALA A 605 -13.49 -2.29 -36.29
CA ALA A 605 -12.07 -2.41 -36.66
C ALA A 605 -11.15 -1.59 -35.76
N ILE A 606 -11.53 -0.35 -35.41
CA ILE A 606 -10.75 0.48 -34.47
C ILE A 606 -10.71 -0.18 -33.08
N ILE A 607 -11.85 -0.69 -32.61
CA ILE A 607 -11.98 -1.35 -31.31
C ILE A 607 -11.13 -2.62 -31.25
N ALA A 608 -11.23 -3.47 -32.28
CA ALA A 608 -10.47 -4.71 -32.37
C ALA A 608 -8.96 -4.46 -32.42
N GLU A 609 -8.53 -3.43 -33.17
CA GLU A 609 -7.12 -3.06 -33.21
C GLU A 609 -6.65 -2.52 -31.86
N PHE A 610 -7.42 -1.64 -31.21
CA PHE A 610 -7.08 -1.14 -29.88
C PHE A 610 -6.94 -2.27 -28.84
N LYS A 611 -7.85 -3.24 -28.85
CA LYS A 611 -7.84 -4.43 -27.95
C LYS A 611 -6.60 -5.32 -28.10
N LYS A 612 -5.87 -5.26 -29.23
CA LYS A 612 -4.60 -6.00 -29.40
C LYS A 612 -3.44 -5.36 -28.66
N HIS A 613 -3.48 -4.03 -28.47
CA HIS A 613 -2.38 -3.28 -27.88
C HIS A 613 -2.57 -3.01 -26.39
N GLU A 614 -3.82 -2.95 -25.93
CA GLU A 614 -4.15 -2.52 -24.57
C GLU A 614 -5.18 -3.44 -23.91
N SER A 615 -4.94 -3.70 -22.62
CA SER A 615 -5.83 -4.51 -21.78
C SER A 615 -6.76 -3.67 -20.90
N LYS A 616 -6.63 -2.32 -20.92
CA LYS A 616 -7.47 -1.34 -20.19
C LYS A 616 -7.55 -0.02 -20.97
N LEU A 617 -8.71 0.65 -20.92
CA LEU A 617 -8.90 2.01 -21.43
C LEU A 617 -9.34 2.91 -20.27
N HIS A 618 -8.70 4.05 -20.07
CA HIS A 618 -9.07 4.98 -19.00
C HIS A 618 -9.98 6.10 -19.50
N VAL A 619 -9.72 6.63 -20.70
CA VAL A 619 -10.49 7.75 -21.26
C VAL A 619 -10.78 7.52 -22.74
N LEU A 620 -12.06 7.51 -23.11
CA LEU A 620 -12.52 7.57 -24.49
C LEU A 620 -12.98 9.00 -24.82
N VAL A 621 -12.39 9.61 -25.86
CA VAL A 621 -12.82 10.91 -26.37
C VAL A 621 -13.51 10.73 -27.73
N ASN A 622 -14.83 10.85 -27.74
CA ASN A 622 -15.64 10.83 -28.95
C ASN A 622 -15.69 12.24 -29.55
N ASN A 623 -14.72 12.55 -30.40
CA ASN A 623 -14.57 13.88 -30.99
C ASN A 623 -14.88 13.95 -32.50
N SER A 624 -14.92 12.82 -33.21
CA SER A 624 -15.19 12.83 -34.66
C SER A 624 -16.53 13.50 -34.96
N GLY A 625 -16.52 14.49 -35.85
CA GLY A 625 -17.71 15.19 -36.26
C GLY A 625 -17.61 15.76 -37.67
N ILE A 626 -18.75 15.86 -38.35
CA ILE A 626 -18.89 16.48 -39.67
C ILE A 626 -20.15 17.36 -39.74
N THR A 627 -20.18 18.23 -40.74
CA THR A 627 -21.36 19.04 -41.13
C THR A 627 -21.49 19.02 -42.64
N TRP A 628 -22.69 19.33 -43.15
CA TRP A 628 -22.98 19.45 -44.57
C TRP A 628 -23.87 20.67 -44.81
N GLY A 629 -23.48 21.54 -45.73
CA GLY A 629 -24.28 22.68 -46.17
C GLY A 629 -24.98 22.38 -47.51
N GLY A 630 -26.25 22.72 -47.63
CA GLY A 630 -27.00 22.56 -48.88
C GLY A 630 -28.31 23.35 -48.89
N PRO A 631 -28.94 23.50 -50.06
CA PRO A 631 -30.18 24.24 -50.19
C PRO A 631 -31.33 23.52 -49.48
N TYR A 632 -32.27 24.27 -48.89
CA TYR A 632 -33.37 23.71 -48.09
C TYR A 632 -34.28 22.78 -48.91
N ASP A 633 -34.61 23.20 -50.13
CA ASP A 633 -35.51 22.52 -51.06
C ASP A 633 -34.90 21.27 -51.71
N ASN A 634 -33.58 21.08 -51.62
CA ASN A 634 -32.88 19.93 -52.18
C ASN A 634 -31.69 19.50 -51.31
N PHE A 635 -31.93 19.28 -50.03
CA PHE A 635 -30.89 18.82 -49.11
C PHE A 635 -30.63 17.31 -49.29
N PRO A 636 -29.38 16.88 -49.56
CA PRO A 636 -29.10 15.50 -49.93
C PRO A 636 -29.25 14.53 -48.74
N GLU A 637 -29.98 13.44 -48.91
CA GLU A 637 -30.20 12.41 -47.88
C GLU A 637 -28.89 11.70 -47.50
N GLU A 638 -28.20 11.07 -48.46
CA GLU A 638 -27.00 10.24 -48.19
C GLU A 638 -25.85 11.05 -47.54
N LYS A 639 -25.54 12.23 -48.11
CA LYS A 639 -24.40 13.04 -47.66
C LYS A 639 -24.77 14.01 -46.54
N GLY A 640 -25.97 14.57 -46.60
CA GLY A 640 -26.46 15.59 -45.69
C GLY A 640 -27.07 14.99 -44.43
N TRP A 641 -27.95 13.99 -44.53
CA TRP A 641 -28.57 13.36 -43.36
C TRP A 641 -27.78 12.15 -42.86
N ASP A 642 -27.68 11.10 -43.67
CA ASP A 642 -27.19 9.80 -43.23
C ASP A 642 -25.75 9.85 -42.76
N ASN A 643 -24.85 10.41 -43.57
CA ASN A 643 -23.44 10.49 -43.21
C ASN A 643 -23.22 11.36 -41.96
N VAL A 644 -23.97 12.47 -41.81
CA VAL A 644 -23.87 13.35 -40.64
C VAL A 644 -24.33 12.62 -39.37
N PHE A 645 -25.46 11.92 -39.41
CA PHE A 645 -25.93 11.12 -38.26
C PHE A 645 -25.05 9.89 -37.98
N ASN A 646 -24.53 9.25 -39.02
CA ASN A 646 -23.63 8.11 -38.87
C ASN A 646 -22.36 8.50 -38.09
N VAL A 647 -21.77 9.66 -38.39
CA VAL A 647 -20.58 10.15 -37.68
C VAL A 647 -20.95 10.81 -36.35
N ASN A 648 -21.88 11.76 -36.32
CA ASN A 648 -22.12 12.59 -35.13
C ASN A 648 -22.92 11.87 -34.04
N VAL A 649 -23.67 10.80 -34.37
CA VAL A 649 -24.54 10.09 -33.41
C VAL A 649 -24.17 8.62 -33.31
N LYS A 650 -24.30 7.85 -34.41
CA LYS A 650 -24.13 6.38 -34.36
C LYS A 650 -22.72 5.98 -33.93
N SER A 651 -21.70 6.72 -34.36
CA SER A 651 -20.32 6.39 -34.01
C SER A 651 -20.04 6.50 -32.51
N ILE A 652 -20.64 7.48 -31.82
CA ILE A 652 -20.51 7.67 -30.37
C ILE A 652 -21.04 6.44 -29.63
N PHE A 653 -22.21 5.94 -30.06
CA PHE A 653 -22.80 4.72 -29.51
C PHE A 653 -21.90 3.50 -29.70
N TYR A 654 -21.48 3.22 -30.94
CA TYR A 654 -20.73 2.00 -31.24
C TYR A 654 -19.35 1.97 -30.60
N MET A 655 -18.63 3.10 -30.60
CA MET A 655 -17.32 3.21 -29.94
C MET A 655 -17.43 3.00 -28.43
N THR A 656 -18.40 3.64 -27.79
CA THR A 656 -18.63 3.52 -26.34
C THR A 656 -19.05 2.11 -25.96
N ALA A 657 -20.03 1.53 -26.67
CA ALA A 657 -20.51 0.17 -26.40
C ALA A 657 -19.40 -0.87 -26.57
N GLY A 658 -18.59 -0.79 -27.63
CA GLY A 658 -17.54 -1.78 -27.89
C GLY A 658 -16.32 -1.70 -26.98
N LEU A 659 -16.07 -0.55 -26.35
CA LEU A 659 -14.97 -0.33 -25.40
C LEU A 659 -15.39 -0.37 -23.93
N THR A 660 -16.68 -0.58 -23.66
CA THR A 660 -17.25 -0.60 -22.30
C THR A 660 -16.52 -1.55 -21.35
N GLU A 661 -16.20 -2.77 -21.79
CA GLU A 661 -15.48 -3.75 -20.96
C GLU A 661 -14.10 -3.23 -20.54
N LEU A 662 -13.38 -2.57 -21.45
CA LEU A 662 -12.06 -2.01 -21.18
C LEU A 662 -12.11 -0.77 -20.28
N LEU A 663 -13.19 0.01 -20.38
CA LEU A 663 -13.46 1.17 -19.53
C LEU A 663 -13.88 0.77 -18.11
N ALA A 664 -14.64 -0.33 -17.97
CA ALA A 664 -15.10 -0.84 -16.67
C ALA A 664 -14.01 -1.60 -15.91
N LYS A 665 -13.04 -2.19 -16.62
CA LYS A 665 -11.98 -2.98 -16.02
C LYS A 665 -11.10 -2.13 -15.09
N ASP A 666 -10.94 -2.57 -13.84
CA ASP A 666 -10.16 -1.92 -12.80
C ASP A 666 -10.57 -0.46 -12.54
N SER A 667 -11.85 -0.13 -12.78
CA SER A 667 -12.47 1.16 -12.44
C SER A 667 -13.16 1.06 -11.08
N ASP A 668 -13.07 2.12 -10.27
CA ASP A 668 -13.78 2.23 -8.99
C ASP A 668 -14.45 3.61 -8.84
N ALA A 669 -15.09 3.86 -7.69
CA ALA A 669 -15.83 5.11 -7.45
C ALA A 669 -14.94 6.37 -7.45
N TYR A 670 -13.62 6.23 -7.26
CA TYR A 670 -12.67 7.33 -7.12
C TYR A 670 -11.84 7.55 -8.40
N ASP A 671 -11.54 6.49 -9.15
CA ASP A 671 -10.92 6.56 -10.49
C ASP A 671 -11.66 5.70 -11.53
N PRO A 672 -12.87 6.12 -11.94
CA PRO A 672 -13.62 5.39 -12.94
C PRO A 672 -13.17 5.73 -14.38
N GLY A 673 -13.44 4.80 -15.30
CA GLY A 673 -13.31 5.01 -16.74
C GLY A 673 -14.19 6.17 -17.22
N ARG A 674 -13.65 6.96 -18.15
CA ARG A 674 -14.27 8.21 -18.63
C ARG A 674 -14.64 8.13 -20.10
N VAL A 675 -15.81 8.66 -20.42
CA VAL A 675 -16.23 8.94 -21.79
C VAL A 675 -16.49 10.43 -21.91
N ILE A 676 -15.78 11.08 -22.84
CA ILE A 676 -15.89 12.52 -23.14
C ILE A 676 -16.44 12.67 -24.56
N ASN A 677 -17.67 13.15 -24.68
CA ASN A 677 -18.31 13.41 -25.96
C ASN A 677 -18.17 14.90 -26.34
N ILE A 678 -17.64 15.18 -27.53
CA ILE A 678 -17.50 16.56 -28.04
C ILE A 678 -18.69 16.90 -28.96
N SER A 679 -19.55 17.79 -28.48
CA SER A 679 -20.72 18.31 -29.19
C SER A 679 -20.52 19.77 -29.63
N SER A 680 -21.61 20.48 -29.95
CA SER A 680 -21.62 21.88 -30.38
C SER A 680 -22.79 22.65 -29.78
N THR A 681 -22.73 23.98 -29.62
CA THR A 681 -23.89 24.79 -29.23
C THR A 681 -24.97 24.84 -30.28
N ALA A 682 -24.68 24.42 -31.51
CA ALA A 682 -25.71 24.10 -32.50
C ALA A 682 -26.78 23.11 -31.96
N SER A 683 -26.49 22.36 -30.88
CA SER A 683 -27.46 21.53 -30.15
C SER A 683 -28.49 22.31 -29.32
N VAL A 684 -28.17 23.53 -28.89
CA VAL A 684 -29.00 24.38 -28.00
C VAL A 684 -29.39 25.72 -28.64
N GLU A 685 -28.68 26.13 -29.69
CA GLU A 685 -28.90 27.34 -30.49
C GLU A 685 -29.03 26.94 -31.96
N PRO A 686 -30.22 26.50 -32.39
CA PRO A 686 -30.40 25.94 -33.73
C PRO A 686 -30.52 27.05 -34.77
N GLU A 687 -29.39 27.58 -35.22
CA GLU A 687 -29.33 28.41 -36.43
C GLU A 687 -28.84 27.57 -37.62
N SER A 688 -29.70 27.41 -38.62
CA SER A 688 -29.43 26.56 -39.79
C SER A 688 -28.60 27.28 -40.84
N GLU A 689 -28.72 28.60 -40.93
CA GLU A 689 -27.95 29.47 -41.82
C GLU A 689 -27.16 30.45 -40.96
N HIS A 690 -25.83 30.38 -41.04
CA HIS A 690 -24.95 31.20 -40.21
C HIS A 690 -23.60 31.42 -40.90
N SER A 691 -22.68 32.10 -40.23
CA SER A 691 -21.32 32.45 -40.73
C SER A 691 -20.45 31.28 -41.21
N LEU A 692 -20.88 30.02 -41.02
CA LEU A 692 -20.17 28.83 -41.51
C LEU A 692 -20.79 28.21 -42.77
N SER A 693 -21.87 28.77 -43.31
CA SER A 693 -22.50 28.30 -44.53
C SER A 693 -22.62 29.41 -45.58
N SER A 694 -22.69 29.03 -46.86
CA SER A 694 -22.91 30.01 -47.93
C SER A 694 -24.37 30.49 -47.90
N PRO A 695 -24.66 31.75 -48.28
CA PRO A 695 -26.04 32.24 -48.36
C PRO A 695 -26.94 31.26 -49.16
N GLY A 696 -28.12 30.94 -48.62
CA GLY A 696 -29.06 29.98 -49.21
C GLY A 696 -28.69 28.50 -49.08
N ASN A 697 -27.61 28.17 -48.37
CA ASN A 697 -27.25 26.79 -48.04
C ASN A 697 -27.16 26.62 -46.53
N GLY A 698 -28.18 26.01 -45.91
CA GLY A 698 -28.20 25.73 -44.48
C GLY A 698 -27.52 24.40 -44.11
N THR A 699 -27.16 24.26 -42.84
CA THR A 699 -26.60 23.04 -42.25
C THR A 699 -27.66 22.15 -41.58
N TRP A 700 -28.81 21.97 -42.24
CA TRP A 700 -30.09 21.50 -41.67
C TRP A 700 -30.05 20.24 -40.78
N SER A 701 -29.15 19.29 -41.06
CA SER A 701 -29.01 18.05 -40.28
C SER A 701 -28.01 18.14 -39.14
N TYR A 702 -27.18 19.19 -39.08
CA TYR A 702 -26.08 19.31 -38.12
C TYR A 702 -26.58 19.56 -36.70
N GLN A 703 -27.47 20.55 -36.53
CA GLN A 703 -28.12 20.90 -35.26
C GLN A 703 -28.85 19.68 -34.67
N PRO A 704 -29.78 19.01 -35.39
CA PRO A 704 -30.44 17.83 -34.86
C PRO A 704 -29.47 16.68 -34.60
N SER A 705 -28.39 16.52 -35.40
CA SER A 705 -27.37 15.51 -35.10
C SER A 705 -26.57 15.80 -33.83
N LYS A 706 -26.33 17.07 -33.50
CA LYS A 706 -25.62 17.47 -32.29
C LYS A 706 -26.50 17.39 -31.06
N ALA A 707 -27.77 17.80 -31.18
CA ALA A 707 -28.78 17.56 -30.14
C ALA A 707 -28.97 16.06 -29.88
N ALA A 708 -29.09 15.24 -30.94
CA ALA A 708 -29.18 13.79 -30.80
C ALA A 708 -27.89 13.16 -30.27
N GLY A 709 -26.71 13.71 -30.56
CA GLY A 709 -25.45 13.25 -29.97
C GLY A 709 -25.32 13.60 -28.49
N ASP A 710 -26.14 14.53 -27.99
CA ASP A 710 -26.17 14.94 -26.58
C ASP A 710 -27.20 14.14 -25.75
N GLU A 711 -28.14 13.40 -26.37
CA GLU A 711 -29.26 12.75 -25.65
C GLU A 711 -29.19 11.20 -25.45
N PRO A 712 -28.60 10.33 -26.30
CA PRO A 712 -28.38 8.91 -25.94
C PRO A 712 -26.99 8.33 -26.35
N PRO A 713 -26.34 7.39 -25.60
CA PRO A 713 -26.85 6.26 -24.79
C PRO A 713 -26.34 6.22 -23.32
N ASP A 714 -26.02 7.37 -22.74
CA ASP A 714 -25.37 7.46 -21.43
C ASP A 714 -26.22 6.95 -20.26
N LEU A 715 -27.54 7.07 -20.35
CA LEU A 715 -28.48 6.56 -19.35
C LEU A 715 -28.54 5.01 -19.31
N ILE A 716 -28.19 4.33 -20.41
CA ILE A 716 -28.18 2.86 -20.50
C ILE A 716 -26.81 2.32 -20.13
N VAL A 717 -25.72 2.96 -20.58
CA VAL A 717 -24.35 2.54 -20.26
C VAL A 717 -24.03 2.83 -18.79
N SER A 718 -24.28 4.05 -18.29
CA SER A 718 -24.03 4.40 -16.88
C SER A 718 -24.83 3.52 -15.90
N ARG A 719 -26.08 3.17 -16.22
CA ARG A 719 -26.91 2.25 -15.39
C ARG A 719 -26.47 0.78 -15.47
N LYS A 720 -25.85 0.33 -16.57
CA LYS A 720 -25.37 -1.07 -16.71
C LYS A 720 -23.93 -1.28 -16.24
N THR A 721 -23.08 -0.24 -16.27
CA THR A 721 -21.62 -0.42 -16.17
C THR A 721 -21.01 0.28 -14.96
N GLY A 722 -21.74 1.17 -14.28
CA GLY A 722 -21.20 1.96 -13.17
C GLY A 722 -20.10 2.96 -13.58
N SER A 723 -19.82 3.11 -14.88
CA SER A 723 -18.84 4.08 -15.39
C SER A 723 -19.51 5.44 -15.66
N PRO A 724 -19.00 6.56 -15.14
CA PRO A 724 -19.58 7.87 -15.36
C PRO A 724 -19.09 8.50 -16.68
N SER A 725 -20.02 8.96 -17.50
CA SER A 725 -19.78 9.68 -18.76
C SER A 725 -20.03 11.18 -18.61
N CYS A 726 -19.27 12.03 -19.32
CA CYS A 726 -19.38 13.50 -19.26
C CYS A 726 -19.42 14.09 -20.69
N HIS A 727 -20.23 15.14 -20.90
CA HIS A 727 -20.38 15.80 -22.20
C HIS A 727 -19.78 17.20 -22.22
N VAL A 728 -19.12 17.56 -23.32
CA VAL A 728 -18.62 18.92 -23.57
C VAL A 728 -19.35 19.51 -24.78
N ARG A 729 -20.13 20.58 -24.57
CA ARG A 729 -20.84 21.32 -25.63
C ARG A 729 -20.03 22.57 -26.02
N LEU A 730 -19.75 22.75 -27.32
CA LEU A 730 -18.85 23.79 -27.83
C LEU A 730 -19.53 24.82 -28.73
N ALA A 731 -19.42 26.11 -28.46
CA ALA A 731 -20.11 27.06 -29.34
C ALA A 731 -19.47 27.32 -30.70
N LEU A 732 -20.35 27.44 -31.69
CA LEU A 732 -20.08 28.06 -32.98
C LEU A 732 -21.18 29.11 -33.17
N ILE A 733 -20.94 30.34 -32.73
CA ILE A 733 -21.98 31.37 -32.72
C ILE A 733 -22.02 32.20 -34.01
N PRO A 734 -23.23 32.60 -34.47
CA PRO A 734 -23.50 33.47 -35.60
C PRO A 734 -23.25 34.97 -35.30
N GLY A 735 -23.10 35.79 -36.34
CA GLY A 735 -22.84 37.23 -36.21
C GLY A 735 -24.04 38.09 -36.56
N ASP A 736 -24.18 39.25 -35.90
CA ASP A 736 -24.11 40.59 -36.52
C ASP A 736 -23.80 41.69 -35.46
N PRO A 737 -23.29 42.88 -35.86
CA PRO A 737 -22.43 43.72 -35.02
C PRO A 737 -23.16 44.88 -34.34
N LEU A 738 -22.68 45.33 -33.18
CA LEU A 738 -22.69 46.75 -32.81
C LEU A 738 -21.67 47.06 -31.70
N LEU A 739 -20.93 48.15 -31.94
CA LEU A 739 -20.03 48.93 -31.08
C LEU A 739 -18.58 48.47 -30.78
N THR A 740 -17.70 49.05 -31.59
CA THR A 740 -16.30 49.46 -31.50
C THR A 740 -15.58 49.48 -30.14
N LEU A 741 -14.34 48.94 -30.10
CA LEU A 741 -13.13 49.63 -29.62
C LEU A 741 -11.83 48.90 -30.07
N LYS A 742 -10.81 49.69 -30.37
CA LYS A 742 -9.52 49.33 -31.01
C LYS A 742 -8.59 48.53 -30.09
N LEU A 743 -7.84 47.57 -30.64
CA LEU A 743 -6.41 47.33 -30.37
C LEU A 743 -5.81 46.36 -31.41
N SER A 744 -4.50 46.51 -31.61
CA SER A 744 -3.66 46.08 -32.74
C SER A 744 -3.15 44.64 -32.67
N ASP A 745 -2.94 44.06 -33.86
CA ASP A 745 -2.09 42.91 -34.21
C ASP A 745 -1.85 41.81 -33.16
N ILE A 746 -2.59 40.70 -33.31
CA ILE A 746 -2.10 39.31 -33.34
C ILE A 746 -3.27 38.47 -33.90
N SER A 747 -3.11 37.99 -35.12
CA SER A 747 -3.97 36.98 -35.77
C SER A 747 -4.17 35.75 -34.87
N ARG A 748 -5.32 35.04 -34.96
CA ARG A 748 -5.46 33.54 -34.84
C ARG A 748 -6.83 32.98 -34.39
N ARG A 749 -7.95 33.25 -35.08
CA ARG A 749 -9.07 32.28 -35.29
C ARG A 749 -9.68 31.43 -34.12
N LEU A 750 -11.00 31.55 -33.88
CA LEU A 750 -11.90 30.61 -33.16
C LEU A 750 -11.58 29.14 -33.43
N PHE A 751 -11.35 28.36 -32.35
CA PHE A 751 -10.72 27.03 -32.32
C PHE A 751 -10.25 26.57 -33.70
N PRO A 752 -8.99 26.87 -34.09
CA PRO A 752 -8.57 26.77 -35.48
C PRO A 752 -8.74 25.34 -35.98
N SER A 753 -9.72 25.13 -36.85
CA SER A 753 -10.05 23.85 -37.45
C SER A 753 -10.45 24.03 -38.91
N LYS A 754 -10.53 22.93 -39.67
CA LYS A 754 -11.01 22.99 -41.06
C LYS A 754 -12.45 23.50 -41.16
N MET A 755 -13.27 23.24 -40.14
CA MET A 755 -14.68 23.61 -40.09
C MET A 755 -14.89 25.11 -39.86
N THR A 756 -14.05 25.73 -39.02
CA THR A 756 -14.15 27.18 -38.71
C THR A 756 -13.44 28.07 -39.74
N ALA A 757 -12.59 27.50 -40.59
CA ALA A 757 -11.77 28.24 -41.56
C ALA A 757 -12.57 29.07 -42.57
N PHE A 758 -13.76 28.60 -42.98
CA PHE A 758 -14.62 29.34 -43.90
C PHE A 758 -15.16 30.63 -43.27
N GLY A 759 -15.71 30.55 -42.06
CA GLY A 759 -16.24 31.71 -41.34
C GLY A 759 -15.18 32.77 -41.08
N PHE A 760 -13.94 32.37 -40.75
CA PHE A 760 -12.84 33.33 -40.61
C PHE A 760 -12.56 34.14 -41.87
N LYS A 761 -12.63 33.47 -43.02
CA LYS A 761 -12.34 34.09 -44.31
C LYS A 761 -13.46 35.04 -44.74
N THR A 762 -14.70 34.77 -44.36
CA THR A 762 -15.89 35.54 -44.80
C THR A 762 -16.29 36.65 -43.83
N THR A 763 -16.30 36.41 -42.52
CA THR A 763 -16.81 37.37 -41.51
C THR A 763 -15.69 38.22 -40.87
N GLY A 764 -14.43 37.76 -40.93
CA GLY A 764 -13.27 38.48 -40.37
C GLY A 764 -13.08 38.32 -38.85
N GLU A 765 -11.83 38.32 -38.38
CA GLU A 765 -11.49 38.02 -36.98
C GLU A 765 -12.08 38.99 -35.95
N LYS A 766 -12.21 40.28 -36.30
CA LYS A 766 -12.78 41.31 -35.41
C LYS A 766 -14.25 41.06 -35.06
N ALA A 767 -15.04 40.55 -36.01
CA ALA A 767 -16.44 40.22 -35.78
C ALA A 767 -16.61 39.02 -34.84
N PHE A 768 -15.76 38.00 -34.98
CA PHE A 768 -15.74 36.87 -34.05
C PHE A 768 -15.37 37.31 -32.63
N ILE A 769 -14.34 38.14 -32.46
CA ILE A 769 -13.96 38.65 -31.13
C ILE A 769 -15.09 39.47 -30.50
N ALA A 770 -15.75 40.33 -31.28
CA ALA A 770 -16.87 41.14 -30.79
C ALA A 770 -18.07 40.29 -30.32
N SER A 771 -18.28 39.11 -30.89
CA SER A 771 -19.34 38.18 -30.49
C SER A 771 -19.06 37.44 -29.17
N GLN A 772 -17.82 37.46 -28.67
CA GLN A 772 -17.38 36.70 -27.50
C GLN A 772 -17.28 37.61 -26.26
N PRO A 773 -18.12 37.43 -25.23
CA PRO A 773 -18.00 38.20 -23.97
C PRO A 773 -16.62 38.11 -23.31
N THR A 774 -15.90 36.99 -23.48
CA THR A 774 -14.51 36.86 -23.02
C THR A 774 -13.49 37.76 -23.73
N GLY A 775 -13.88 38.48 -24.79
CA GLY A 775 -12.98 39.35 -25.56
C GLY A 775 -11.92 38.59 -26.37
N ARG A 776 -11.99 37.26 -26.39
CA ARG A 776 -11.16 36.36 -27.19
C ARG A 776 -11.97 35.13 -27.56
N TYR A 777 -11.58 34.47 -28.64
CA TYR A 777 -12.06 33.13 -28.96
C TYR A 777 -11.26 32.05 -28.22
N GLY A 778 -11.73 30.80 -28.30
CA GLY A 778 -11.10 29.66 -27.65
C GLY A 778 -9.78 29.21 -28.28
N MET A 779 -8.83 28.82 -27.43
CA MET A 779 -7.45 28.43 -27.72
C MET A 779 -7.23 26.95 -27.38
N PRO A 780 -6.23 26.26 -27.96
CA PRO A 780 -5.97 24.84 -27.67
C PRO A 780 -5.92 24.48 -26.18
N GLN A 781 -5.39 25.38 -25.33
CA GLN A 781 -5.32 25.20 -23.88
C GLN A 781 -6.69 25.13 -23.21
N ASP A 782 -7.71 25.80 -23.76
CA ASP A 782 -9.07 25.76 -23.21
C ASP A 782 -9.68 24.36 -23.38
N MET A 783 -9.53 23.77 -24.58
CA MET A 783 -10.02 22.40 -24.85
C MET A 783 -9.19 21.33 -24.13
N ALA A 784 -7.87 21.46 -24.16
CA ALA A 784 -6.98 20.54 -23.45
C ALA A 784 -7.22 20.61 -21.94
N GLY A 785 -7.35 21.81 -21.37
CA GLY A 785 -7.59 22.02 -19.95
C GLY A 785 -8.90 21.40 -19.48
N LEU A 786 -10.00 21.61 -20.21
CA LEU A 786 -11.29 21.00 -19.87
C LEU A 786 -11.25 19.47 -20.01
N ALA A 787 -10.64 18.93 -21.07
CA ALA A 787 -10.52 17.49 -21.25
C ALA A 787 -9.66 16.83 -20.16
N LEU A 788 -8.57 17.48 -19.74
CA LEU A 788 -7.73 17.03 -18.63
C LEU A 788 -8.51 17.01 -17.31
N PHE A 789 -9.26 18.06 -17.00
CA PHE A 789 -10.12 18.11 -15.81
C PHE A 789 -11.15 16.99 -15.79
N LEU A 790 -11.88 16.80 -16.90
CA LEU A 790 -12.91 15.73 -17.00
C LEU A 790 -12.32 14.31 -16.97
N ALA A 791 -11.03 14.17 -17.19
CA ALA A 791 -10.31 12.90 -17.11
C ALA A 791 -9.60 12.68 -15.76
N SER A 792 -9.50 13.70 -14.92
CA SER A 792 -8.73 13.65 -13.68
C SER A 792 -9.56 13.25 -12.46
N PRO A 793 -8.93 12.92 -11.31
CA PRO A 793 -9.63 12.63 -10.06
C PRO A 793 -10.56 13.78 -9.59
N GLY A 794 -10.21 15.03 -9.89
CA GLY A 794 -11.00 16.21 -9.53
C GLY A 794 -12.40 16.28 -10.15
N SER A 795 -12.68 15.50 -11.20
CA SER A 795 -14.02 15.36 -11.80
C SER A 795 -14.67 14.02 -11.48
N SER A 796 -14.14 13.26 -10.52
CA SER A 796 -14.63 11.90 -10.19
C SER A 796 -16.10 11.83 -9.86
N HIS A 797 -16.66 12.88 -9.28
CA HIS A 797 -18.07 13.01 -8.93
C HIS A 797 -18.91 13.76 -9.98
N ILE A 798 -18.40 13.99 -11.18
CA ILE A 798 -19.12 14.61 -12.29
C ILE A 798 -19.61 13.51 -13.23
N THR A 799 -20.90 13.50 -13.55
CA THR A 799 -21.51 12.49 -14.43
C THR A 799 -22.75 13.06 -15.11
N GLY A 800 -22.92 12.76 -16.39
CA GLY A 800 -24.10 13.14 -17.17
C GLY A 800 -24.26 14.64 -17.39
N THR A 801 -23.22 15.44 -17.14
CA THR A 801 -23.28 16.90 -17.27
C THR A 801 -22.88 17.35 -18.67
N HIS A 802 -23.43 18.49 -19.10
CA HIS A 802 -22.98 19.21 -20.30
C HIS A 802 -22.24 20.46 -19.89
N THR A 803 -20.94 20.52 -20.21
CA THR A 803 -20.13 21.71 -19.95
C THR A 803 -20.03 22.57 -21.22
N LEU A 804 -20.52 23.81 -21.16
CA LEU A 804 -20.40 24.78 -22.23
C LEU A 804 -19.01 25.43 -22.22
N LEU A 805 -18.30 25.38 -23.35
CA LEU A 805 -17.03 26.07 -23.55
C LEU A 805 -17.13 27.01 -24.76
N ASP A 806 -17.65 28.21 -24.52
CA ASP A 806 -18.10 29.14 -25.57
C ASP A 806 -17.70 30.60 -25.33
N GLY A 807 -16.92 30.90 -24.29
CA GLY A 807 -16.58 32.28 -23.93
C GLY A 807 -17.78 33.15 -23.56
N GLY A 808 -18.93 32.55 -23.23
CA GLY A 808 -20.19 33.23 -22.94
C GLY A 808 -20.94 33.68 -24.19
N SER A 809 -20.51 33.28 -25.40
CA SER A 809 -21.18 33.72 -26.62
C SER A 809 -22.66 33.36 -26.64
N SER A 810 -23.06 32.22 -26.07
CA SER A 810 -24.46 31.79 -26.03
C SER A 810 -25.36 32.66 -25.15
N LEU A 811 -24.78 33.55 -24.33
CA LEU A 811 -25.55 34.49 -23.49
C LEU A 811 -26.02 35.73 -24.27
N LYS A 812 -25.49 36.00 -25.47
CA LYS A 812 -25.83 37.22 -26.24
C LYS A 812 -27.16 37.16 -26.99
N ALA A 813 -27.79 35.99 -27.15
CA ALA A 813 -29.03 35.85 -27.93
C ALA A 813 -30.28 36.51 -27.28
N GLY A 814 -30.16 37.09 -26.07
CA GLY A 814 -31.30 37.58 -25.28
C GLY A 814 -31.65 39.07 -25.36
N THR A 815 -30.90 39.95 -26.03
CA THR A 815 -31.14 41.41 -25.94
C THR A 815 -32.00 42.02 -27.06
N GLY A 816 -32.61 41.19 -27.91
CA GLY A 816 -33.41 41.65 -29.05
C GLY A 816 -34.73 40.89 -29.23
N GLY A 817 -35.63 40.92 -28.26
CA GLY A 817 -36.99 40.42 -28.47
C GLY A 817 -37.73 40.07 -27.20
N LYS A 818 -38.85 40.74 -26.93
CA LYS A 818 -39.80 40.33 -25.90
C LYS A 818 -40.28 38.91 -26.20
N HIS A 819 -40.15 38.03 -25.21
CA HIS A 819 -40.66 36.65 -25.12
C HIS A 819 -39.73 35.53 -25.64
N SER A 820 -38.84 35.00 -24.78
CA SER A 820 -38.46 33.58 -24.84
C SER A 820 -38.12 33.02 -23.45
N ARG A 821 -38.34 31.71 -23.29
CA ARG A 821 -38.54 30.91 -22.05
C ARG A 821 -37.27 30.61 -21.21
N THR A 822 -36.27 31.48 -21.15
CA THR A 822 -34.98 31.18 -20.49
C THR A 822 -34.81 31.67 -19.05
N ASP A 823 -35.83 32.28 -18.43
CA ASP A 823 -35.76 32.73 -17.03
C ASP A 823 -35.76 31.60 -15.97
N ARG A 824 -35.80 30.31 -16.35
CA ARG A 824 -35.91 29.21 -15.38
C ARG A 824 -34.61 28.72 -14.73
N TRP A 825 -33.45 29.22 -15.14
CA TRP A 825 -32.17 28.63 -14.69
C TRP A 825 -31.26 29.54 -13.87
N ILE A 826 -31.63 30.81 -13.62
CA ILE A 826 -30.71 31.77 -12.96
C ILE A 826 -31.32 32.53 -11.77
N THR A 827 -32.62 32.49 -11.50
CA THR A 827 -33.18 33.08 -10.27
C THR A 827 -33.98 32.06 -9.48
N GLY A 828 -33.38 31.54 -8.41
CA GLY A 828 -34.07 30.78 -7.36
C GLY A 828 -35.01 31.69 -6.56
N GLN A 829 -36.11 32.12 -7.17
CA GLN A 829 -37.26 32.69 -6.47
C GLN A 829 -38.50 31.90 -6.88
N ASP A 830 -38.73 30.80 -6.18
CA ASP A 830 -40.01 30.09 -6.20
C ASP A 830 -40.41 29.80 -4.75
N SER A 831 -40.86 30.85 -4.06
CA SER A 831 -41.70 30.73 -2.87
C SER A 831 -42.44 32.04 -2.59
N ASP A 832 -43.46 32.35 -3.39
CA ASP A 832 -44.62 33.05 -2.84
C ASP A 832 -45.85 32.89 -3.73
N ASN A 833 -46.61 31.83 -3.45
CA ASN A 833 -48.05 31.84 -3.67
C ASN A 833 -48.74 30.74 -2.85
N ARG A 834 -48.82 30.94 -1.53
CA ARG A 834 -49.91 30.38 -0.72
C ARG A 834 -50.52 31.46 0.17
N ARG A 835 -51.65 31.96 -0.33
CA ARG A 835 -52.84 32.44 0.39
C ARG A 835 -52.66 32.73 1.88
N THR A 836 -52.76 34.02 2.16
CA THR A 836 -53.29 34.63 3.38
C THR A 836 -54.46 33.86 4.00
N GLU A 837 -54.24 33.30 5.18
CA GLU A 837 -55.26 33.23 6.23
C GLU A 837 -54.61 33.61 7.57
N ARG A 838 -55.05 34.76 8.09
CA ARG A 838 -54.73 35.26 9.42
C ARG A 838 -55.41 34.35 10.46
N ALA A 839 -54.62 33.69 11.30
CA ALA A 839 -55.07 33.23 12.60
C ALA A 839 -54.24 33.93 13.67
N SER A 840 -54.93 34.80 14.39
CA SER A 840 -54.57 35.43 15.67
C SER A 840 -54.02 34.42 16.69
N LEU A 841 -53.00 34.80 17.45
CA LEU A 841 -53.06 34.89 18.93
C LEU A 841 -51.78 35.51 19.51
N LYS A 842 -51.99 36.27 20.59
CA LYS A 842 -51.12 37.23 21.28
C LYS A 842 -50.04 36.56 22.17
N PRO A 843 -49.04 37.34 22.66
CA PRO A 843 -47.90 36.86 23.43
C PRO A 843 -48.18 36.82 24.95
N LEU A 844 -47.39 36.00 25.68
CA LEU A 844 -46.86 36.19 27.06
C LEU A 844 -46.70 34.82 27.78
N GLN A 845 -45.46 34.37 27.99
CA GLN A 845 -44.71 34.45 29.25
C GLN A 845 -43.27 33.96 29.04
#